data_AF-A0AAN8JKM5-F1
#
_entry.id   AF-A0AAN8JKM5-F1
#
_cell.length_a   1.000
_cell.length_b   1.000
_cell.length_c   1.000
_cell.angle_alpha   90.00
_cell.angle_beta   90.00
_cell.angle_gamma   90.00
#
_symmetry.space_group_name_H-M   'P 1'
#
loop_
_entity.id
_entity.type
_entity.pdbx_description
1 polymer ?
#
loop_
_entity_poly.entity_id
_entity_poly.type
_entity_poly.pdbx_seq_one_letter_code
_entity_poly.pdbx_strand_id
1 'polypeptide(L)'
;MGDQVHAALLSEPDLKELESEAEEYFNNKEFEKAVEKYGSILAGRGSENVTTLLKRAECYMNLKLYQNAHSDAKHALRMEPKNLDVIIMCGQACIELLLFEEALNYFQDGLKIDAKNKTITTSLKTLHQKIVKDFTIKGRVEEQTYNALKFCSQDPYPGDSDTLNQEYEILSSKYHIPGEEKILAYNQQEAAWHATQAFRIRGKSLSQAIAECSIAVSKDPTNIVYRQLRGDMWLEKDESLKALSDFWAIPKGQRSYDVWKVGGTILRTIDLPISAEFWFRKATKLSPPNDEEAATLFQQVRVERLYGPLTSDFPVKVEFRQFGRGLYAKEDIKEGDLAFVDSPVVKAQVIRSNHEITACNHCARSLLTAAEYFGDMLKDMKSDERELVDRYWPNVTPIYCEDCKKVKYCSDDCRLEAYDLYHQIICPKKNPASIEIYDLIDNDGWGYRADGSRGEIWAGHYSILILSNIWASIIVEAKRLMFKDGLSTPTTEHWARAKAPYRRFIAYGTTSVTKRMPDMLPVFQRVFKQCGDGVSFDVTAEEFNGRYYQATCNLQEFSARTTPYHIFMTNLSMDERMRGLKMVKYLEKASPYASFCGMFPLHACLNHSCCNNVEIRDGDCSDRPGVHVVAKKFIKAGEELFTTYIDSKLRRNLRRAWLYKSFNFWCLCPRCKFEGDDSNVCTNCNVEAEEDKQFPGCSKCKRAWYCSVKCQKDSWKRGHKAICNYGHSDVAGSILPVPWVDNKYI
;
A
#
# COMPACT_ATOMS: atom_id res chain seq x y z
N MET A 1 -25.42 -35.79 -39.24
CA MET A 1 -25.67 -36.65 -38.07
C MET A 1 -25.06 -35.95 -36.87
N GLY A 2 -25.88 -35.63 -35.89
CA GLY A 2 -25.56 -34.82 -34.72
C GLY A 2 -26.87 -34.51 -34.03
N ASP A 3 -27.33 -35.49 -33.24
CA ASP A 3 -28.68 -35.58 -32.68
C ASP A 3 -29.06 -34.35 -31.84
N GLN A 4 -30.13 -33.66 -32.26
CA GLN A 4 -30.92 -32.82 -31.37
C GLN A 4 -31.71 -33.75 -30.45
N VAL A 5 -31.18 -33.96 -29.24
CA VAL A 5 -31.93 -34.60 -28.16
C VAL A 5 -33.10 -33.69 -27.82
N HIS A 6 -34.29 -34.01 -28.34
CA HIS A 6 -35.54 -33.44 -27.85
C HIS A 6 -35.76 -33.96 -26.42
N ALA A 7 -35.50 -33.12 -25.42
CA ALA A 7 -35.85 -33.41 -24.03
C ALA A 7 -37.38 -33.60 -23.91
N ALA A 8 -37.81 -34.79 -23.51
CA ALA A 8 -39.21 -35.12 -23.30
C ALA A 8 -39.79 -34.38 -22.07
N LEU A 9 -41.08 -34.06 -22.08
CA LEU A 9 -41.80 -33.68 -20.86
C LEU A 9 -41.88 -34.92 -19.97
N LEU A 10 -41.36 -34.85 -18.74
CA LEU A 10 -41.58 -35.88 -17.73
C LEU A 10 -43.05 -35.84 -17.30
N SER A 11 -43.69 -37.00 -17.17
CA SER A 11 -45.05 -37.07 -16.63
C SER A 11 -45.02 -36.81 -15.11
N GLU A 12 -46.10 -36.26 -14.53
CA GLU A 12 -46.16 -36.02 -13.07
C GLU A 12 -45.87 -37.26 -12.21
N PRO A 13 -46.31 -38.49 -12.57
CA PRO A 13 -45.93 -39.72 -11.87
C PRO A 13 -44.43 -40.02 -11.93
N ASP A 14 -43.81 -39.88 -13.10
CA ASP A 14 -42.37 -40.18 -13.30
C ASP A 14 -41.47 -39.20 -12.53
N LEU A 15 -41.88 -37.94 -12.43
CA LEU A 15 -41.16 -36.92 -11.66
C LEU A 15 -41.17 -37.22 -10.15
N LYS A 16 -42.33 -37.63 -9.61
CA LYS A 16 -42.46 -37.97 -8.18
C LYS A 16 -41.68 -39.23 -7.81
N GLU A 17 -41.63 -40.21 -8.70
CA GLU A 17 -40.81 -41.42 -8.50
C GLU A 17 -39.32 -41.07 -8.45
N LEU A 18 -38.84 -40.28 -9.41
CA LEU A 18 -37.45 -39.79 -9.42
C LEU A 18 -37.10 -38.96 -8.17
N GLU A 19 -38.02 -38.11 -7.70
CA GLU A 19 -37.84 -37.34 -6.47
C GLU A 19 -37.72 -38.25 -5.23
N SER A 20 -38.55 -39.29 -5.15
CA SER A 20 -38.52 -40.27 -4.06
C SER A 20 -37.22 -41.07 -4.06
N GLU A 21 -36.78 -41.56 -5.22
CA GLU A 21 -35.51 -42.29 -5.35
C GLU A 21 -34.31 -41.40 -5.00
N ALA A 22 -34.30 -40.15 -5.47
CA ALA A 22 -33.23 -39.21 -5.18
C ALA A 22 -33.13 -38.92 -3.67
N GLU A 23 -34.27 -38.76 -3.00
CA GLU A 23 -34.35 -38.55 -1.55
C GLU A 23 -33.93 -39.79 -0.75
N GLU A 24 -34.27 -40.99 -1.21
CA GLU A 24 -33.81 -42.25 -0.59
C GLU A 24 -32.28 -42.37 -0.67
N TYR A 25 -31.70 -42.17 -1.86
CA TYR A 25 -30.24 -42.20 -2.03
C TYR A 25 -29.55 -41.09 -1.22
N PHE A 26 -30.15 -39.91 -1.14
CA PHE A 26 -29.64 -38.80 -0.33
C PHE A 26 -29.59 -39.19 1.15
N ASN A 27 -30.67 -39.74 1.69
CA ASN A 27 -30.76 -40.16 3.10
C ASN A 27 -29.83 -41.34 3.42
N ASN A 28 -29.61 -42.24 2.46
CA ASN A 28 -28.66 -43.34 2.57
C ASN A 28 -27.19 -42.92 2.41
N LYS A 29 -26.91 -41.62 2.16
CA LYS A 29 -25.58 -41.04 1.88
C LYS A 29 -24.93 -41.60 0.61
N GLU A 30 -25.72 -42.13 -0.32
CA GLU A 30 -25.28 -42.58 -1.64
C GLU A 30 -25.31 -41.39 -2.62
N PHE A 31 -24.46 -40.40 -2.35
CA PHE A 31 -24.52 -39.09 -3.01
C PHE A 31 -24.29 -39.15 -4.52
N GLU A 32 -23.48 -40.07 -5.04
CA GLU A 32 -23.27 -40.23 -6.48
C GLU A 32 -24.56 -40.63 -7.20
N LYS A 33 -25.32 -41.57 -6.63
CA LYS A 33 -26.60 -42.01 -7.18
C LYS A 33 -27.68 -40.92 -7.05
N ALA A 34 -27.70 -40.21 -5.92
CA ALA A 34 -28.59 -39.07 -5.72
C ALA A 34 -28.33 -37.96 -6.76
N VAL A 35 -27.07 -37.65 -7.08
CA VAL A 35 -26.71 -36.68 -8.13
C VAL A 35 -27.25 -37.09 -9.50
N GLU A 36 -27.15 -38.37 -9.85
CA GLU A 36 -27.65 -38.89 -11.13
C GLU A 36 -29.18 -38.73 -11.24
N LYS A 37 -29.90 -39.02 -10.15
CA LYS A 37 -31.37 -38.90 -10.09
C LYS A 37 -31.81 -37.43 -10.11
N TYR A 38 -31.19 -36.55 -9.32
CA TYR A 38 -31.43 -35.10 -9.41
C TYR A 38 -31.04 -34.52 -10.78
N GLY A 39 -29.99 -35.05 -11.42
CA GLY A 39 -29.61 -34.68 -12.79
C GLY A 39 -30.65 -35.07 -13.82
N SER A 40 -31.23 -36.26 -13.70
CA SER A 40 -32.34 -36.72 -14.53
C SER A 40 -33.59 -35.85 -14.37
N ILE A 41 -33.89 -35.43 -13.13
CA ILE A 41 -35.00 -34.48 -12.85
C ILE A 41 -34.75 -33.15 -13.56
N LEU A 42 -33.54 -32.60 -13.47
CA LEU A 42 -33.19 -31.30 -14.06
C LEU A 42 -33.04 -31.33 -15.58
N ALA A 43 -32.85 -32.51 -16.19
CA ALA A 43 -32.83 -32.68 -17.63
C ALA A 43 -34.24 -32.65 -18.27
N GLY A 44 -35.30 -32.82 -17.46
CA GLY A 44 -36.68 -32.72 -17.91
C GLY A 44 -37.08 -31.29 -18.29
N ARG A 45 -37.86 -31.14 -19.36
CA ARG A 45 -38.32 -29.82 -19.80
C ARG A 45 -39.38 -29.25 -18.84
N GLY A 46 -39.04 -28.18 -18.12
CA GLY A 46 -39.95 -27.49 -17.20
C GLY A 46 -39.96 -28.03 -15.76
N SER A 47 -39.09 -28.98 -15.42
CA SER A 47 -38.92 -29.55 -14.08
C SER A 47 -37.78 -28.91 -13.27
N GLU A 48 -37.13 -27.89 -13.83
CA GLU A 48 -36.08 -27.14 -13.14
C GLU A 48 -36.67 -26.31 -12.00
N ASN A 49 -36.22 -26.60 -10.77
CA ASN A 49 -36.65 -25.89 -9.58
C ASN A 49 -35.46 -25.69 -8.62
N VAL A 50 -35.57 -24.66 -7.79
CA VAL A 50 -34.51 -24.26 -6.84
C VAL A 50 -34.20 -25.37 -5.84
N THR A 51 -35.22 -26.09 -5.35
CA THR A 51 -35.06 -27.16 -4.36
C THR A 51 -34.19 -28.30 -4.88
N THR A 52 -34.44 -28.77 -6.10
CA THR A 52 -33.68 -29.86 -6.75
C THR A 52 -32.24 -29.42 -7.02
N LEU A 53 -32.03 -28.18 -7.48
CA LEU A 53 -30.69 -27.61 -7.67
C LEU A 53 -29.91 -27.56 -6.35
N LEU A 54 -30.54 -27.14 -5.25
CA LEU A 54 -29.90 -27.09 -3.93
C LEU A 54 -29.57 -28.47 -3.38
N LYS A 55 -30.49 -29.44 -3.48
CA LYS A 55 -30.22 -30.81 -3.04
C LYS A 55 -29.09 -31.46 -3.83
N ARG A 56 -29.03 -31.23 -5.15
CA ARG A 56 -27.91 -31.70 -5.98
C ARG A 56 -26.60 -30.98 -5.61
N ALA A 57 -26.65 -29.68 -5.36
CA ALA A 57 -25.49 -28.92 -4.88
C ALA A 57 -24.99 -29.46 -3.53
N GLU A 58 -25.88 -29.84 -2.62
CA GLU A 58 -25.53 -30.45 -1.33
C GLU A 58 -24.87 -31.82 -1.50
N CYS A 59 -25.35 -32.67 -2.43
CA CYS A 59 -24.64 -33.90 -2.79
C CYS A 59 -23.23 -33.60 -3.31
N TYR A 60 -23.09 -32.61 -4.21
CA TYR A 60 -21.79 -32.20 -4.74
C TYR A 60 -20.85 -31.68 -3.63
N MET A 61 -21.36 -30.97 -2.63
CA MET A 61 -20.58 -30.54 -1.46
C MET A 61 -20.04 -31.74 -0.68
N ASN A 62 -20.87 -32.76 -0.43
CA ASN A 62 -20.46 -33.99 0.26
C ASN A 62 -19.43 -34.81 -0.55
N LEU A 63 -19.56 -34.81 -1.88
CA LEU A 63 -18.61 -35.44 -2.82
C LEU A 63 -17.33 -34.64 -3.04
N LYS A 64 -17.20 -33.45 -2.43
CA LYS A 64 -16.09 -32.50 -2.63
C LYS A 64 -15.96 -31.97 -4.07
N LEU A 65 -17.04 -32.03 -4.85
CA LEU A 65 -17.15 -31.48 -6.20
C LEU A 65 -17.64 -30.03 -6.14
N TYR A 66 -16.85 -29.16 -5.50
CA TYR A 66 -17.28 -27.81 -5.11
C TYR A 66 -17.58 -26.88 -6.30
N GLN A 67 -16.94 -27.07 -7.45
CA GLN A 67 -17.24 -26.28 -8.66
C GLN A 67 -18.65 -26.56 -9.17
N ASN A 68 -19.07 -27.83 -9.16
CA ASN A 68 -20.42 -28.23 -9.55
C ASN A 68 -21.45 -27.70 -8.55
N ALA A 69 -21.19 -27.83 -7.25
CA ALA A 69 -22.05 -27.27 -6.20
C ALA A 69 -22.25 -25.75 -6.36
N HIS A 70 -21.17 -25.02 -6.62
CA HIS A 70 -21.23 -23.57 -6.84
C HIS A 70 -21.98 -23.20 -8.13
N SER A 71 -21.85 -24.00 -9.20
CA SER A 71 -22.59 -23.79 -10.45
C SER A 71 -24.10 -23.94 -10.25
N ASP A 72 -24.53 -25.00 -9.57
CA ASP A 72 -25.94 -25.26 -9.27
C ASP A 72 -26.52 -24.19 -8.33
N ALA A 73 -25.77 -23.81 -7.29
CA ALA A 73 -26.19 -22.76 -6.37
C ALA A 73 -26.30 -21.39 -7.07
N LYS A 74 -25.35 -21.04 -7.95
CA LYS A 74 -25.44 -19.83 -8.78
C LYS A 74 -26.63 -19.86 -9.72
N HIS A 75 -26.98 -21.03 -10.26
CA HIS A 75 -28.16 -21.16 -11.10
C HIS A 75 -29.44 -20.90 -10.28
N ALA A 76 -29.56 -21.57 -9.13
CA ALA A 76 -30.66 -21.36 -8.20
C ALA A 76 -30.79 -19.89 -7.76
N LEU A 77 -29.66 -19.17 -7.60
CA LEU A 77 -29.67 -17.77 -7.18
C LEU A 77 -30.24 -16.84 -8.25
N ARG A 78 -30.06 -17.16 -9.54
CA ARG A 78 -30.67 -16.40 -10.63
C ARG A 78 -32.20 -16.56 -10.65
N MET A 79 -32.68 -17.72 -10.22
CA MET A 79 -34.12 -18.02 -10.15
C MET A 79 -34.76 -17.33 -8.94
N GLU A 80 -34.13 -17.43 -7.76
CA GLU A 80 -34.62 -16.83 -6.51
C GLU A 80 -33.54 -16.01 -5.79
N PRO A 81 -33.34 -14.73 -6.17
CA PRO A 81 -32.24 -13.90 -5.66
C PRO A 81 -32.30 -13.57 -4.16
N LYS A 82 -33.45 -13.79 -3.51
CA LYS A 82 -33.67 -13.51 -2.09
C LYS A 82 -33.85 -14.78 -1.25
N ASN A 83 -33.61 -15.96 -1.84
CA ASN A 83 -33.69 -17.21 -1.10
C ASN A 83 -32.44 -17.41 -0.23
N LEU A 84 -32.65 -17.51 1.08
CA LEU A 84 -31.57 -17.55 2.07
C LEU A 84 -30.73 -18.82 1.98
N ASP A 85 -31.36 -19.97 1.69
CA ASP A 85 -30.67 -21.27 1.58
C ASP A 85 -29.76 -21.30 0.36
N VAL A 86 -30.20 -20.67 -0.74
CA VAL A 86 -29.39 -20.50 -1.96
C VAL A 86 -28.17 -19.63 -1.70
N ILE A 87 -28.35 -18.51 -1.00
CA ILE A 87 -27.28 -17.60 -0.63
C ILE A 87 -26.26 -18.31 0.28
N ILE A 88 -26.73 -19.09 1.26
CA ILE A 88 -25.88 -19.88 2.15
C ILE A 88 -25.08 -20.91 1.36
N MET A 89 -25.72 -21.65 0.45
CA MET A 89 -25.06 -22.67 -0.37
C MET A 89 -23.99 -22.06 -1.28
N CYS A 90 -24.28 -20.92 -1.92
CA CYS A 90 -23.29 -20.16 -2.70
C CYS A 90 -22.08 -19.79 -1.83
N GLY A 91 -22.32 -19.21 -0.65
CA GLY A 91 -21.26 -18.83 0.27
C GLY A 91 -20.42 -20.02 0.74
N GLN A 92 -21.04 -21.15 1.07
CA GLN A 92 -20.35 -22.37 1.52
C GLN A 92 -19.51 -23.00 0.41
N ALA A 93 -20.04 -23.10 -0.81
CA ALA A 93 -19.27 -23.59 -1.96
C ALA A 93 -18.07 -22.69 -2.28
N CYS A 94 -18.24 -21.36 -2.19
CA CYS A 94 -17.15 -20.41 -2.34
C CYS A 94 -16.06 -20.56 -1.26
N ILE A 95 -16.41 -20.87 0.00
CA ILE A 95 -15.42 -21.17 1.06
C ILE A 95 -14.53 -22.35 0.66
N GLU A 96 -15.12 -23.43 0.15
CA GLU A 96 -14.39 -24.63 -0.26
C GLU A 96 -13.51 -24.40 -1.50
N LEU A 97 -13.96 -23.53 -2.41
CA LEU A 97 -13.20 -23.10 -3.59
C LEU A 97 -12.12 -22.04 -3.28
N LEU A 98 -11.97 -21.62 -2.02
CA LEU A 98 -11.10 -20.51 -1.59
C LEU A 98 -11.46 -19.15 -2.23
N LEU A 99 -12.69 -18.99 -2.70
CA LEU A 99 -13.25 -17.75 -3.23
C LEU A 99 -13.81 -16.89 -2.08
N PHE A 100 -12.91 -16.44 -1.19
CA PHE A 100 -13.28 -15.85 0.09
C PHE A 100 -14.08 -14.55 0.00
N GLU A 101 -13.84 -13.72 -1.02
CA GLU A 101 -14.55 -12.44 -1.21
C GLU A 101 -15.98 -12.66 -1.70
N GLU A 102 -16.18 -13.56 -2.67
CA GLU A 102 -17.52 -13.97 -3.10
C GLU A 102 -18.31 -14.58 -1.93
N ALA A 103 -17.67 -15.44 -1.13
CA ALA A 103 -18.30 -16.03 0.05
C ALA A 103 -18.80 -14.97 1.05
N LEU A 104 -17.97 -13.96 1.33
CA LEU A 104 -18.34 -12.88 2.25
C LEU A 104 -19.52 -12.06 1.72
N ASN A 105 -19.52 -11.73 0.42
CA ASN A 105 -20.59 -10.96 -0.20
C ASN A 105 -21.93 -11.70 -0.11
N TYR A 106 -21.96 -13.00 -0.42
CA TYR A 106 -23.17 -13.81 -0.26
C TYR A 106 -23.67 -13.78 1.19
N PHE A 107 -22.79 -13.99 2.17
CA PHE A 107 -23.20 -13.96 3.57
C PHE A 107 -23.71 -12.58 4.04
N GLN A 108 -23.13 -11.49 3.53
CA GLN A 108 -23.62 -10.14 3.81
C GLN A 108 -25.02 -9.91 3.23
N ASP A 109 -25.25 -10.34 1.99
CA ASP A 109 -26.58 -10.25 1.37
C ASP A 109 -27.61 -11.10 2.12
N GLY A 110 -27.21 -12.29 2.60
CA GLY A 110 -28.05 -13.11 3.47
C GLY A 110 -28.37 -12.45 4.81
N LEU A 111 -27.41 -11.75 5.43
CA LEU A 111 -27.62 -11.02 6.69
C LEU A 111 -28.49 -9.76 6.53
N LYS A 112 -28.57 -9.18 5.32
CA LYS A 112 -29.57 -8.13 5.02
C LYS A 112 -30.99 -8.67 5.04
N ILE A 113 -31.17 -9.96 4.73
CA ILE A 113 -32.47 -10.65 4.74
C ILE A 113 -32.79 -11.13 6.16
N ASP A 114 -31.86 -11.85 6.80
CA ASP A 114 -31.97 -12.31 8.18
C ASP A 114 -30.68 -11.99 8.97
N ALA A 115 -30.71 -10.87 9.68
CA ALA A 115 -29.58 -10.39 10.48
C ALA A 115 -29.17 -11.32 11.63
N LYS A 116 -30.01 -12.28 12.02
CA LYS A 116 -29.76 -13.21 13.15
C LYS A 116 -29.55 -14.65 12.69
N ASN A 117 -29.32 -14.87 11.40
CA ASN A 117 -29.15 -16.21 10.86
C ASN A 117 -27.93 -16.93 11.47
N LYS A 118 -28.19 -18.05 12.15
CA LYS A 118 -27.16 -18.85 12.84
C LYS A 118 -26.25 -19.60 11.86
N THR A 119 -26.79 -20.06 10.74
CA THR A 119 -26.04 -20.80 9.72
C THR A 119 -25.01 -19.89 9.08
N ILE A 120 -25.41 -18.69 8.64
CA ILE A 120 -24.49 -17.68 8.10
C ILE A 120 -23.42 -17.29 9.13
N THR A 121 -23.82 -17.05 10.38
CA THR A 121 -22.88 -16.75 11.47
C THR A 121 -21.83 -17.86 11.66
N THR A 122 -22.23 -19.13 11.53
CA THR A 122 -21.33 -20.28 11.64
C THR A 122 -20.44 -20.41 10.40
N SER A 123 -21.00 -20.25 9.20
CA SER A 123 -20.25 -20.27 7.94
C SER A 123 -19.23 -19.12 7.87
N LEU A 124 -19.54 -17.93 8.40
CA LEU A 124 -18.59 -16.82 8.54
C LEU A 124 -17.40 -17.16 9.46
N LYS A 125 -17.63 -17.92 10.54
CA LYS A 125 -16.54 -18.43 11.40
C LYS A 125 -15.66 -19.43 10.64
N THR A 126 -16.26 -20.34 9.88
CA THR A 126 -15.53 -21.31 9.04
C THR A 126 -14.74 -20.60 7.95
N LEU A 127 -15.34 -19.64 7.26
CA LEU A 127 -14.70 -18.78 6.26
C LEU A 127 -13.46 -18.11 6.87
N HIS A 128 -13.61 -17.51 8.04
CA HIS A 128 -12.52 -16.84 8.74
C HIS A 128 -11.38 -17.81 9.09
N GLN A 129 -11.69 -19.01 9.61
CA GLN A 129 -10.68 -20.02 9.92
C GLN A 129 -9.91 -20.47 8.67
N LYS A 130 -10.60 -20.67 7.54
CA LYS A 130 -9.96 -21.05 6.29
C LYS A 130 -9.11 -19.95 5.69
N ILE A 131 -9.58 -18.70 5.71
CA ILE A 131 -8.81 -17.51 5.33
C ILE A 131 -7.48 -17.49 6.08
N VAL A 132 -7.54 -17.61 7.41
CA VAL A 132 -6.35 -17.54 8.26
C VAL A 132 -5.41 -18.69 7.98
N LYS A 133 -5.93 -19.91 7.82
CA LYS A 133 -5.12 -21.09 7.50
C LYS A 133 -4.44 -20.96 6.13
N ASP A 134 -5.17 -20.57 5.10
CA ASP A 134 -4.64 -20.39 3.73
C ASP A 134 -3.53 -19.33 3.70
N PHE A 135 -3.78 -18.14 4.26
CA PHE A 135 -2.76 -17.09 4.31
C PHE A 135 -1.58 -17.42 5.22
N THR A 136 -1.79 -18.19 6.29
CA THR A 136 -0.69 -18.67 7.14
C THR A 136 0.23 -19.63 6.40
N ILE A 137 -0.34 -20.52 5.58
CA ILE A 137 0.44 -21.46 4.76
C ILE A 137 1.22 -20.68 3.69
N LYS A 138 0.53 -19.83 2.93
CA LYS A 138 1.13 -19.03 1.85
C LYS A 138 2.22 -18.09 2.35
N GLY A 139 1.95 -17.36 3.45
CA GLY A 139 2.90 -16.42 4.03
C GLY A 139 4.22 -17.06 4.50
N ARG A 140 4.18 -18.30 5.01
CA ARG A 140 5.42 -19.03 5.39
C ARG A 140 6.29 -19.42 4.20
N VAL A 141 5.69 -19.68 3.04
CA VAL A 141 6.41 -20.08 1.83
C VAL A 141 7.02 -18.84 1.15
N GLU A 142 6.24 -17.76 0.99
CA GLU A 142 6.71 -16.54 0.33
C GLU A 142 7.72 -15.73 1.14
N GLU A 143 7.74 -15.87 2.47
CA GLU A 143 8.79 -15.29 3.31
C GLU A 143 10.20 -15.75 2.87
N GLN A 144 10.33 -16.96 2.31
CA GLN A 144 11.59 -17.46 1.79
C GLN A 144 11.99 -16.82 0.45
N THR A 145 11.06 -16.14 -0.26
CA THR A 145 11.29 -15.62 -1.62
C THR A 145 11.29 -14.08 -1.71
N TYR A 146 10.90 -13.37 -0.64
CA TYR A 146 10.91 -11.90 -0.60
C TYR A 146 12.31 -11.32 -0.74
N ASN A 147 12.43 -10.32 -1.61
CA ASN A 147 13.68 -9.57 -1.79
C ASN A 147 13.35 -8.11 -2.16
N ALA A 148 13.70 -7.17 -1.29
CA ALA A 148 13.40 -5.76 -1.46
C ALA A 148 14.04 -5.14 -2.72
N LEU A 149 15.14 -5.72 -3.23
CA LEU A 149 15.84 -5.25 -4.42
C LEU A 149 15.11 -5.63 -5.72
N LYS A 150 14.37 -6.73 -5.73
CA LYS A 150 13.59 -7.17 -6.90
C LYS A 150 12.46 -6.20 -7.26
N PHE A 151 12.02 -5.37 -6.31
CA PHE A 151 10.89 -4.45 -6.48
C PHE A 151 11.26 -3.03 -6.91
N CYS A 152 12.55 -2.72 -7.06
CA CYS A 152 13.01 -1.34 -7.22
C CYS A 152 13.86 -1.10 -8.49
N SER A 153 13.46 -1.67 -9.64
CA SER A 153 14.05 -1.34 -10.95
C SER A 153 13.35 -0.12 -11.57
N GLN A 154 13.49 1.06 -10.94
CA GLN A 154 12.96 2.29 -11.51
C GLN A 154 13.95 2.92 -12.48
N ASP A 155 13.45 3.46 -13.59
CA ASP A 155 14.22 4.24 -14.56
C ASP A 155 14.88 5.48 -13.91
N PRO A 156 15.94 6.04 -14.54
CA PRO A 156 16.49 7.32 -14.12
C PRO A 156 15.40 8.38 -13.99
N TYR A 157 15.58 9.30 -13.06
CA TYR A 157 14.68 10.44 -12.94
C TYR A 157 14.95 11.40 -14.09
N PRO A 158 13.92 12.01 -14.67
CA PRO A 158 14.12 13.03 -15.69
C PRO A 158 14.84 14.25 -15.11
N GLY A 159 15.67 14.89 -15.92
CA GLY A 159 16.68 15.84 -15.47
C GLY A 159 17.95 15.20 -14.86
N ASP A 160 17.98 13.89 -14.61
CA ASP A 160 19.21 13.21 -14.16
C ASP A 160 20.30 13.30 -15.23
N SER A 161 19.97 13.39 -16.53
CA SER A 161 20.95 13.57 -17.61
C SER A 161 21.68 14.90 -17.50
N ASP A 162 20.95 15.99 -17.25
CA ASP A 162 21.53 17.33 -17.09
C ASP A 162 22.36 17.40 -15.81
N THR A 163 21.82 16.84 -14.71
CA THR A 163 22.51 16.78 -13.43
C THR A 163 23.76 15.91 -13.51
N LEU A 164 23.72 14.80 -14.25
CA LEU A 164 24.88 13.95 -14.53
C LEU A 164 25.96 14.72 -15.29
N ASN A 165 25.57 15.53 -16.28
CA ASN A 165 26.52 16.38 -17.01
C ASN A 165 27.15 17.42 -16.09
N GLN A 166 26.38 18.06 -15.20
CA GLN A 166 26.91 18.97 -14.17
C GLN A 166 27.89 18.27 -13.23
N GLU A 167 27.59 17.05 -12.77
CA GLU A 167 28.52 16.27 -11.95
C GLU A 167 29.79 15.88 -12.73
N TYR A 168 29.70 15.64 -14.03
CA TYR A 168 30.87 15.40 -14.89
C TYR A 168 31.73 16.67 -15.03
N GLU A 169 31.12 17.85 -15.12
CA GLU A 169 31.86 19.12 -15.07
C GLU A 169 32.55 19.32 -13.72
N ILE A 170 31.93 18.93 -12.62
CA ILE A 170 32.57 18.95 -11.28
C ILE A 170 33.76 17.99 -11.26
N LEU A 171 33.63 16.77 -11.77
CA LEU A 171 34.73 15.80 -11.87
C LEU A 171 35.91 16.35 -12.67
N SER A 172 35.63 17.03 -13.79
CA SER A 172 36.66 17.61 -14.63
C SER A 172 37.32 18.84 -14.01
N SER A 173 36.53 19.79 -13.51
CA SER A 173 37.02 21.10 -13.05
C SER A 173 37.60 21.06 -11.63
N LYS A 174 36.95 20.35 -10.70
CA LYS A 174 37.36 20.30 -9.29
C LYS A 174 38.35 19.16 -9.03
N TYR A 175 38.04 17.98 -9.54
CA TYR A 175 38.81 16.76 -9.25
C TYR A 175 39.82 16.40 -10.34
N HIS A 176 39.87 17.16 -11.44
CA HIS A 176 40.83 16.97 -12.54
C HIS A 176 40.76 15.56 -13.16
N ILE A 177 39.59 14.93 -13.12
CA ILE A 177 39.35 13.63 -13.74
C ILE A 177 38.96 13.91 -15.20
N PRO A 178 39.83 13.60 -16.19
CA PRO A 178 39.60 13.97 -17.58
C PRO A 178 38.44 13.17 -18.22
N GLY A 179 37.87 13.71 -19.28
CA GLY A 179 36.98 12.97 -20.18
C GLY A 179 37.71 11.84 -20.91
N GLU A 180 36.98 11.02 -21.68
CA GLU A 180 37.56 9.91 -22.46
C GLU A 180 38.73 10.42 -23.34
N GLU A 181 39.95 9.97 -23.07
CA GLU A 181 41.17 10.40 -23.78
C GLU A 181 41.21 9.84 -25.21
N LYS A 182 41.64 10.67 -26.18
CA LYS A 182 41.96 10.22 -27.54
C LYS A 182 43.30 9.47 -27.55
N ILE A 183 43.30 8.33 -28.21
CA ILE A 183 44.39 7.35 -28.27
C ILE A 183 45.63 7.94 -28.99
N LEU A 184 46.81 7.77 -28.39
CA LEU A 184 48.13 7.99 -29.01
C LEU A 184 48.90 6.65 -29.12
N ALA A 185 49.87 6.59 -30.02
CA ALA A 185 50.72 5.40 -30.24
C ALA A 185 51.57 5.07 -28.99
N TYR A 186 51.79 3.77 -28.71
CA TYR A 186 52.29 3.29 -27.43
C TYR A 186 53.32 2.14 -27.54
N ASN A 187 54.09 1.91 -26.48
CA ASN A 187 55.15 0.90 -26.39
C ASN A 187 54.76 -0.24 -25.43
N GLN A 188 54.20 -1.32 -25.97
CA GLN A 188 53.62 -2.43 -25.22
C GLN A 188 54.65 -3.22 -24.39
N GLN A 189 55.86 -3.41 -24.91
CA GLN A 189 56.84 -4.30 -24.31
C GLN A 189 57.46 -3.70 -23.05
N GLU A 190 57.77 -2.39 -23.10
CA GLU A 190 58.28 -1.64 -21.96
C GLU A 190 57.20 -1.50 -20.88
N ALA A 191 55.94 -1.23 -21.27
CA ALA A 191 54.81 -1.14 -20.34
C ALA A 191 54.60 -2.45 -19.55
N ALA A 192 54.66 -3.60 -20.23
CA ALA A 192 54.49 -4.91 -19.60
C ALA A 192 55.59 -5.24 -18.58
N TRP A 193 56.83 -4.81 -18.85
CA TRP A 193 57.95 -4.98 -17.91
C TRP A 193 57.69 -4.21 -16.60
N HIS A 194 57.37 -2.92 -16.70
CA HIS A 194 57.07 -2.07 -15.55
C HIS A 194 55.86 -2.56 -14.76
N ALA A 195 54.79 -3.00 -15.43
CA ALA A 195 53.62 -3.58 -14.77
C ALA A 195 53.96 -4.86 -13.99
N THR A 196 54.82 -5.71 -14.54
CA THR A 196 55.29 -6.92 -13.86
C THR A 196 56.13 -6.58 -12.64
N GLN A 197 57.00 -5.57 -12.72
CA GLN A 197 57.77 -5.11 -11.56
C GLN A 197 56.87 -4.56 -10.47
N ALA A 198 55.90 -3.70 -10.84
CA ALA A 198 54.92 -3.16 -9.92
C ALA A 198 54.20 -4.27 -9.14
N PHE A 199 53.74 -5.32 -9.82
CA PHE A 199 53.09 -6.46 -9.18
C PHE A 199 54.01 -7.18 -8.18
N ARG A 200 55.28 -7.42 -8.55
CA ARG A 200 56.26 -8.11 -7.69
C ARG A 200 56.61 -7.33 -6.42
N ILE A 201 56.66 -6.01 -6.51
CA ILE A 201 57.07 -5.16 -5.39
C ILE A 201 55.89 -4.61 -4.58
N ARG A 202 54.63 -4.81 -5.00
CA ARG A 202 53.41 -4.39 -4.28
C ARG A 202 53.43 -4.74 -2.79
N GLY A 203 53.73 -6.01 -2.46
CA GLY A 203 53.80 -6.48 -1.08
C GLY A 203 55.04 -6.05 -0.30
N LYS A 204 56.03 -5.42 -0.94
CA LYS A 204 57.27 -4.94 -0.30
C LYS A 204 57.26 -3.43 -0.10
N SER A 205 56.83 -2.69 -1.12
CA SER A 205 56.78 -1.23 -1.11
C SER A 205 55.68 -0.75 -2.07
N LEU A 206 54.52 -0.43 -1.50
CA LEU A 206 53.35 0.02 -2.26
C LEU A 206 53.64 1.30 -3.06
N SER A 207 54.38 2.26 -2.48
CA SER A 207 54.71 3.51 -3.17
C SER A 207 55.64 3.30 -4.38
N GLN A 208 56.60 2.38 -4.28
CA GLN A 208 57.43 2.02 -5.44
C GLN A 208 56.65 1.23 -6.48
N ALA A 209 55.76 0.32 -6.06
CA ALA A 209 54.88 -0.41 -6.95
C ALA A 209 54.01 0.54 -7.79
N ILE A 210 53.43 1.55 -7.15
CA ILE A 210 52.64 2.58 -7.82
C ILE A 210 53.48 3.40 -8.81
N ALA A 211 54.73 3.73 -8.47
CA ALA A 211 55.62 4.45 -9.37
C ALA A 211 55.92 3.63 -10.63
N GLU A 212 56.27 2.35 -10.48
CA GLU A 212 56.47 1.42 -11.60
C GLU A 212 55.19 1.25 -12.43
N CYS A 213 54.04 1.09 -11.77
CA CYS A 213 52.76 0.95 -12.47
C CYS A 213 52.38 2.24 -13.21
N SER A 214 52.75 3.41 -12.68
CA SER A 214 52.53 4.69 -13.36
C SER A 214 53.36 4.83 -14.63
N ILE A 215 54.59 4.30 -14.64
CA ILE A 215 55.38 4.21 -15.86
C ILE A 215 54.67 3.29 -16.86
N ALA A 216 54.20 2.11 -16.42
CA ALA A 216 53.45 1.20 -17.28
C ALA A 216 52.21 1.86 -17.92
N VAL A 217 51.39 2.57 -17.13
CA VAL A 217 50.23 3.31 -17.65
C VAL A 217 50.64 4.45 -18.58
N SER A 218 51.76 5.14 -18.32
CA SER A 218 52.23 6.20 -19.24
C SER A 218 52.70 5.65 -20.60
N LYS A 219 53.19 4.40 -20.62
CA LYS A 219 53.74 3.72 -21.80
C LYS A 219 52.69 2.97 -22.61
N ASP A 220 51.60 2.54 -21.98
CA ASP A 220 50.39 2.01 -22.61
C ASP A 220 49.13 2.51 -21.86
N PRO A 221 48.68 3.75 -22.13
CA PRO A 221 47.54 4.36 -21.44
C PRO A 221 46.21 3.69 -21.76
N THR A 222 46.13 2.87 -22.80
CA THR A 222 44.89 2.16 -23.17
C THR A 222 44.73 0.84 -22.43
N ASN A 223 45.78 0.39 -21.73
CA ASN A 223 45.78 -0.88 -21.05
C ASN A 223 44.88 -0.87 -19.81
N ILE A 224 43.72 -1.52 -19.93
CA ILE A 224 42.75 -1.60 -18.83
C ILE A 224 43.31 -2.35 -17.61
N VAL A 225 44.20 -3.33 -17.82
CA VAL A 225 44.77 -4.12 -16.73
C VAL A 225 45.71 -3.27 -15.90
N TYR A 226 46.53 -2.43 -16.53
CA TYR A 226 47.45 -1.55 -15.81
C TYR A 226 46.70 -0.45 -15.06
N ARG A 227 45.65 0.11 -15.66
CA ARG A 227 44.79 1.09 -14.96
C ARG A 227 44.08 0.47 -13.77
N GLN A 228 43.51 -0.72 -13.91
CA GLN A 228 42.88 -1.42 -12.78
C GLN A 228 43.90 -1.74 -11.69
N LEU A 229 45.07 -2.29 -12.06
CA LEU A 229 46.15 -2.60 -11.12
C LEU A 229 46.60 -1.37 -10.33
N ARG A 230 46.80 -0.23 -11.01
CA ARG A 230 47.19 1.03 -10.36
C ARG A 230 46.06 1.60 -9.50
N GLY A 231 44.82 1.53 -9.98
CA GLY A 231 43.64 1.94 -9.23
C GLY A 231 43.50 1.16 -7.92
N ASP A 232 43.69 -0.16 -7.95
CA ASP A 232 43.68 -1.00 -6.75
C ASP A 232 44.79 -0.62 -5.77
N MET A 233 46.00 -0.35 -6.26
CA MET A 233 47.11 0.13 -5.42
C MET A 233 46.83 1.51 -4.81
N TRP A 234 46.14 2.39 -5.53
CA TRP A 234 45.71 3.69 -4.97
C TRP A 234 44.69 3.51 -3.86
N LEU A 235 43.76 2.56 -3.99
CA LEU A 235 42.83 2.22 -2.91
C LEU A 235 43.55 1.67 -1.68
N GLU A 236 44.55 0.80 -1.85
CA GLU A 236 45.39 0.30 -0.75
C GLU A 236 46.17 1.42 -0.04
N LYS A 237 46.36 2.55 -0.72
CA LYS A 237 47.02 3.75 -0.19
C LYS A 237 46.03 4.81 0.32
N ASP A 238 44.74 4.49 0.40
CA ASP A 238 43.65 5.41 0.76
C ASP A 238 43.53 6.65 -0.14
N GLU A 239 43.96 6.54 -1.40
CA GLU A 239 43.97 7.62 -2.40
C GLU A 239 42.83 7.44 -3.42
N SER A 240 41.58 7.46 -2.93
CA SER A 240 40.38 7.08 -3.69
C SER A 240 40.15 7.92 -4.96
N LEU A 241 40.49 9.21 -4.97
CA LEU A 241 40.31 10.05 -6.17
C LEU A 241 41.26 9.66 -7.31
N LYS A 242 42.50 9.25 -6.99
CA LYS A 242 43.45 8.74 -7.99
C LYS A 242 42.99 7.40 -8.54
N ALA A 243 42.46 6.53 -7.67
CA ALA A 243 41.84 5.28 -8.08
C ALA A 243 40.65 5.53 -9.03
N LEU A 244 39.75 6.45 -8.67
CA LEU A 244 38.61 6.83 -9.51
C LEU A 244 39.08 7.34 -10.87
N SER A 245 40.13 8.17 -10.93
CA SER A 245 40.68 8.63 -12.20
C SER A 245 41.14 7.48 -13.11
N ASP A 246 41.79 6.47 -12.55
CA ASP A 246 42.21 5.28 -13.30
C ASP A 246 41.02 4.46 -13.79
N PHE A 247 40.03 4.23 -12.92
CA PHE A 247 38.80 3.52 -13.27
C PHE A 247 37.95 4.27 -14.30
N TRP A 248 37.92 5.60 -14.22
CA TRP A 248 37.17 6.46 -15.14
C TRP A 248 37.75 6.42 -16.55
N ALA A 249 39.07 6.32 -16.67
CA ALA A 249 39.74 6.23 -17.97
C ALA A 249 39.55 4.88 -18.68
N ILE A 250 39.11 3.83 -17.98
CA ILE A 250 38.72 2.55 -18.62
C ILE A 250 37.43 2.78 -19.43
N PRO A 251 37.37 2.40 -20.72
CA PRO A 251 36.16 2.57 -21.54
C PRO A 251 34.93 1.91 -20.91
N LYS A 252 33.76 2.57 -20.97
CA LYS A 252 32.52 2.10 -20.31
C LYS A 252 32.15 0.64 -20.61
N GLY A 253 32.38 0.18 -21.84
CA GLY A 253 32.09 -1.20 -22.25
C GLY A 253 33.09 -2.25 -21.75
N GLN A 254 34.23 -1.83 -21.19
CA GLN A 254 35.31 -2.69 -20.71
C GLN A 254 35.50 -2.66 -19.19
N ARG A 255 34.75 -1.80 -18.48
CA ARG A 255 34.76 -1.76 -17.01
C ARG A 255 34.11 -3.03 -16.45
N SER A 256 34.82 -3.72 -15.56
CA SER A 256 34.32 -4.88 -14.84
C SER A 256 33.27 -4.50 -13.80
N TYR A 257 32.58 -5.52 -13.24
CA TYR A 257 31.67 -5.37 -12.12
C TYR A 257 32.31 -4.60 -10.95
N ASP A 258 33.50 -5.01 -10.52
CA ASP A 258 34.20 -4.40 -9.39
C ASP A 258 34.60 -2.95 -9.67
N VAL A 259 35.05 -2.64 -10.89
CA VAL A 259 35.37 -1.26 -11.30
C VAL A 259 34.13 -0.39 -11.20
N TRP A 260 32.98 -0.83 -11.75
CA TRP A 260 31.73 -0.07 -11.64
C TRP A 260 31.25 0.09 -10.19
N LYS A 261 31.37 -0.95 -9.37
CA LYS A 261 30.95 -0.90 -7.97
C LYS A 261 31.83 0.06 -7.17
N VAL A 262 33.15 -0.10 -7.22
CA VAL A 262 34.09 0.72 -6.47
C VAL A 262 34.05 2.17 -6.91
N GLY A 263 34.02 2.44 -8.21
CA GLY A 263 33.89 3.82 -8.69
C GLY A 263 32.58 4.48 -8.24
N GLY A 264 31.46 3.74 -8.24
CA GLY A 264 30.20 4.22 -7.65
C GLY A 264 30.31 4.56 -6.17
N THR A 265 31.02 3.74 -5.39
CA THR A 265 31.28 3.99 -3.97
C THR A 265 32.11 5.25 -3.75
N ILE A 266 33.15 5.48 -4.55
CA ILE A 266 33.97 6.69 -4.45
C ILE A 266 33.13 7.93 -4.78
N LEU A 267 32.34 7.88 -5.87
CA LEU A 267 31.45 8.96 -6.30
C LEU A 267 30.43 9.31 -5.21
N ARG A 268 29.87 8.30 -4.53
CA ARG A 268 28.97 8.51 -3.39
C ARG A 268 29.67 9.25 -2.25
N THR A 269 30.89 8.87 -1.90
CA THR A 269 31.65 9.49 -0.80
C THR A 269 32.00 10.96 -1.06
N ILE A 270 32.17 11.35 -2.32
CA ILE A 270 32.43 12.74 -2.71
C ILE A 270 31.17 13.55 -3.06
N ASP A 271 30.00 13.03 -2.67
CA ASP A 271 28.68 13.66 -2.82
C ASP A 271 28.29 13.95 -4.28
N LEU A 272 28.53 12.97 -5.17
CA LEU A 272 28.07 12.97 -6.57
C LEU A 272 27.04 11.84 -6.78
N PRO A 273 25.82 11.96 -6.21
CA PRO A 273 24.86 10.88 -6.13
C PRO A 273 24.28 10.45 -7.49
N ILE A 274 24.19 11.32 -8.50
CA ILE A 274 23.66 10.93 -9.81
C ILE A 274 24.65 10.01 -10.54
N SER A 275 25.92 10.37 -10.49
CA SER A 275 27.04 9.60 -11.04
C SER A 275 27.19 8.29 -10.28
N ALA A 276 27.10 8.31 -8.95
CA ALA A 276 27.11 7.11 -8.13
C ALA A 276 25.96 6.16 -8.51
N GLU A 277 24.72 6.68 -8.62
CA GLU A 277 23.56 5.89 -9.05
C GLU A 277 23.79 5.27 -10.44
N PHE A 278 24.31 6.05 -11.39
CA PHE A 278 24.62 5.56 -12.73
C PHE A 278 25.63 4.41 -12.70
N TRP A 279 26.72 4.56 -11.94
CA TRP A 279 27.76 3.55 -11.79
C TRP A 279 27.24 2.28 -11.12
N PHE A 280 26.50 2.40 -10.01
CA PHE A 280 25.89 1.24 -9.35
C PHE A 280 24.88 0.52 -10.24
N ARG A 281 24.06 1.25 -11.01
CA ARG A 281 23.13 0.63 -11.96
C ARG A 281 23.85 -0.16 -13.05
N LYS A 282 25.04 0.28 -13.48
CA LYS A 282 25.88 -0.48 -14.43
C LYS A 282 26.50 -1.70 -13.75
N ALA A 283 26.96 -1.58 -12.50
CA ALA A 283 27.44 -2.71 -11.71
C ALA A 283 26.34 -3.77 -11.54
N THR A 284 25.11 -3.39 -11.18
CA THR A 284 23.98 -4.31 -11.01
C THR A 284 23.69 -5.15 -12.27
N LYS A 285 23.86 -4.57 -13.46
CA LYS A 285 23.67 -5.30 -14.73
C LYS A 285 24.75 -6.33 -15.02
N LEU A 286 25.92 -6.18 -14.39
CA LEU A 286 27.08 -7.06 -14.52
C LEU A 286 27.30 -7.94 -13.28
N SER A 287 26.44 -7.80 -12.26
CA SER A 287 26.55 -8.52 -10.99
C SER A 287 26.54 -10.03 -11.21
N PRO A 288 27.43 -10.77 -10.52
CA PRO A 288 27.34 -12.22 -10.44
C PRO A 288 25.97 -12.67 -9.91
N PRO A 289 25.49 -13.88 -10.28
CA PRO A 289 24.27 -14.44 -9.70
C PRO A 289 24.37 -14.46 -8.17
N ASN A 290 23.31 -13.98 -7.49
CA ASN A 290 23.21 -13.83 -6.03
C ASN A 290 24.10 -12.75 -5.38
N ASP A 291 24.82 -11.92 -6.14
CA ASP A 291 25.49 -10.73 -5.61
C ASP A 291 24.56 -9.51 -5.69
N GLU A 292 24.04 -9.14 -4.53
CA GLU A 292 23.07 -8.07 -4.33
C GLU A 292 23.71 -6.76 -3.86
N GLU A 293 25.03 -6.70 -3.71
CA GLU A 293 25.73 -5.56 -3.12
C GLU A 293 25.56 -4.28 -3.95
N ALA A 294 25.84 -4.35 -5.26
CA ALA A 294 25.68 -3.21 -6.17
C ALA A 294 24.23 -2.72 -6.23
N ALA A 295 23.26 -3.64 -6.24
CA ALA A 295 21.84 -3.28 -6.21
C ALA A 295 21.45 -2.59 -4.89
N THR A 296 22.01 -3.04 -3.76
CA THR A 296 21.81 -2.43 -2.44
C THR A 296 22.39 -1.02 -2.40
N LEU A 297 23.62 -0.83 -2.88
CA LEU A 297 24.27 0.48 -2.95
C LEU A 297 23.50 1.45 -3.87
N PHE A 298 23.00 0.96 -5.00
CA PHE A 298 22.12 1.72 -5.88
C PHE A 298 20.87 2.23 -5.12
N GLN A 299 20.18 1.36 -4.37
CA GLN A 299 19.01 1.78 -3.61
C GLN A 299 19.34 2.74 -2.47
N GLN A 300 20.48 2.57 -1.80
CA GLN A 300 20.92 3.46 -0.73
C GLN A 300 21.14 4.89 -1.23
N VAL A 301 21.91 5.06 -2.32
CA VAL A 301 22.14 6.39 -2.93
C VAL A 301 20.82 7.02 -3.39
N ARG A 302 19.95 6.22 -4.00
CA ARG A 302 18.66 6.69 -4.50
C ARG A 302 17.75 7.15 -3.35
N VAL A 303 17.67 6.39 -2.27
CA VAL A 303 16.88 6.75 -1.08
C VAL A 303 17.44 8.02 -0.43
N GLU A 304 18.75 8.11 -0.26
CA GLU A 304 19.43 9.28 0.28
C GLU A 304 19.09 10.54 -0.52
N ARG A 305 19.18 10.48 -1.86
CA ARG A 305 18.81 11.60 -2.75
C ARG A 305 17.34 12.01 -2.65
N LEU A 306 16.42 11.04 -2.60
CA LEU A 306 14.97 11.31 -2.71
C LEU A 306 14.35 11.82 -1.42
N TYR A 307 14.89 11.40 -0.28
CA TYR A 307 14.34 11.63 1.05
C TYR A 307 15.23 12.48 1.95
N GLY A 308 16.52 12.62 1.64
CA GLY A 308 17.45 13.51 2.35
C GLY A 308 16.87 14.91 2.54
N PRO A 309 16.41 15.60 1.46
CA PRO A 309 15.82 16.94 1.56
C PRO A 309 14.52 16.99 2.38
N LEU A 310 13.77 15.88 2.47
CA LEU A 310 12.53 15.83 3.25
C LEU A 310 12.80 15.65 4.75
N THR A 311 14.00 15.21 5.11
CA THR A 311 14.36 14.88 6.50
C THR A 311 15.40 15.82 7.10
N SER A 312 15.80 16.89 6.40
CA SER A 312 16.86 17.81 6.84
C SER A 312 16.58 18.39 8.22
N ASP A 313 15.32 18.76 8.47
CA ASP A 313 14.91 19.52 9.66
C ASP A 313 14.39 18.61 10.78
N PHE A 314 14.50 17.29 10.63
CA PHE A 314 13.96 16.32 11.56
C PHE A 314 15.04 15.36 12.11
N PRO A 315 14.87 14.83 13.34
CA PRO A 315 15.76 13.85 13.98
C PRO A 315 15.69 12.45 13.34
N VAL A 316 15.23 12.34 12.09
CA VAL A 316 15.04 11.07 11.38
C VAL A 316 15.73 11.12 10.02
N LYS A 317 16.04 9.96 9.45
CA LYS A 317 16.50 9.77 8.08
C LYS A 317 15.82 8.56 7.47
N VAL A 318 15.68 8.56 6.15
CA VAL A 318 15.22 7.36 5.43
C VAL A 318 16.44 6.59 4.95
N GLU A 319 16.50 5.30 5.21
CA GLU A 319 17.57 4.41 4.75
C GLU A 319 17.01 3.19 4.03
N PHE A 320 17.82 2.61 3.14
CA PHE A 320 17.55 1.31 2.53
C PHE A 320 18.41 0.23 3.19
N ARG A 321 17.78 -0.79 3.77
CA ARG A 321 18.44 -1.96 4.39
C ARG A 321 17.87 -3.26 3.80
N GLN A 322 18.18 -4.40 4.43
CA GLN A 322 17.77 -5.74 3.98
C GLN A 322 16.25 -5.87 3.71
N PHE A 323 15.41 -5.25 4.54
CA PHE A 323 13.95 -5.30 4.42
C PHE A 323 13.36 -4.15 3.58
N GLY A 324 14.22 -3.46 2.82
CA GLY A 324 13.84 -2.32 2.01
C GLY A 324 14.02 -0.99 2.73
N ARG A 325 13.20 -0.02 2.35
CA ARG A 325 13.23 1.34 2.87
C ARG A 325 12.60 1.39 4.25
N GLY A 326 13.21 2.14 5.16
CA GLY A 326 12.68 2.42 6.51
C GLY A 326 13.09 3.81 7.01
N LEU A 327 12.40 4.30 8.03
CA LEU A 327 12.73 5.53 8.75
C LEU A 327 13.53 5.20 10.00
N TYR A 328 14.67 5.87 10.21
CA TYR A 328 15.59 5.62 11.30
C TYR A 328 15.89 6.91 12.06
N ALA A 329 16.06 6.81 13.37
CA ALA A 329 16.43 7.94 14.21
C ALA A 329 17.90 8.35 13.92
N LYS A 330 18.14 9.65 13.67
CA LYS A 330 19.48 10.24 13.57
C LYS A 330 20.10 10.44 14.96
N GLU A 331 19.26 10.74 15.93
CA GLU A 331 19.59 11.02 17.33
C GLU A 331 18.56 10.37 18.25
N ASP A 332 18.77 10.47 19.56
CA ASP A 332 17.82 9.92 20.54
C ASP A 332 16.53 10.74 20.57
N ILE A 333 15.37 10.09 20.45
CA ILE A 333 14.04 10.71 20.49
C ILE A 333 13.32 10.25 21.75
N LYS A 334 12.87 11.20 22.59
CA LYS A 334 12.20 10.85 23.85
C LYS A 334 10.74 10.48 23.63
N GLU A 335 10.18 9.73 24.57
CA GLU A 335 8.75 9.43 24.58
C GLU A 335 7.93 10.74 24.63
N GLY A 336 6.95 10.86 23.74
CA GLY A 336 6.11 12.04 23.58
C GLY A 336 6.66 13.11 22.63
N ASP A 337 7.93 13.02 22.23
CA ASP A 337 8.53 13.98 21.30
C ASP A 337 8.01 13.79 19.87
N LEU A 338 7.92 14.91 19.14
CA LEU A 338 7.59 14.93 17.72
C LEU A 338 8.80 14.46 16.91
N ALA A 339 8.66 13.34 16.21
CA ALA A 339 9.71 12.83 15.33
C ALA A 339 9.75 13.60 14.00
N PHE A 340 8.59 13.81 13.36
CA PHE A 340 8.45 14.65 12.17
C PHE A 340 6.98 14.99 11.89
N VAL A 341 6.76 15.97 11.01
CA VAL A 341 5.45 16.26 10.40
C VAL A 341 5.49 15.92 8.92
N ASP A 342 4.34 15.57 8.34
CA ASP A 342 4.25 15.26 6.92
C ASP A 342 2.97 15.83 6.30
N SER A 343 3.07 16.22 5.03
CA SER A 343 1.98 16.80 4.24
C SER A 343 1.66 15.89 3.04
N PRO A 344 0.38 15.69 2.71
CA PRO A 344 0.03 14.77 1.65
C PRO A 344 0.19 15.42 0.27
N VAL A 345 0.84 14.72 -0.66
CA VAL A 345 1.03 15.12 -2.06
C VAL A 345 -0.29 15.09 -2.82
N VAL A 346 -1.16 14.14 -2.47
CA VAL A 346 -2.54 14.06 -2.95
C VAL A 346 -3.43 13.66 -1.78
N LYS A 347 -4.66 14.18 -1.76
CA LYS A 347 -5.66 13.90 -0.73
C LYS A 347 -7.07 14.02 -1.30
N ALA A 348 -8.00 13.33 -0.68
CA ALA A 348 -9.43 13.43 -0.95
C ALA A 348 -10.23 12.95 0.27
N GLN A 349 -11.43 13.51 0.44
CA GLN A 349 -12.35 13.08 1.50
C GLN A 349 -12.85 11.67 1.20
N VAL A 350 -12.96 10.83 2.23
CA VAL A 350 -13.52 9.48 2.12
C VAL A 350 -15.00 9.58 1.75
N ILE A 351 -15.47 8.70 0.85
CA ILE A 351 -16.82 8.79 0.25
C ILE A 351 -17.93 8.84 1.31
N ARG A 352 -17.92 7.94 2.30
CA ARG A 352 -18.91 7.96 3.39
C ARG A 352 -18.89 9.27 4.20
N SER A 353 -17.70 9.77 4.52
CA SER A 353 -17.55 11.00 5.29
C SER A 353 -17.99 12.24 4.52
N ASN A 354 -17.89 12.23 3.18
CA ASN A 354 -18.34 13.34 2.32
C ASN A 354 -19.84 13.63 2.46
N HIS A 355 -20.64 12.61 2.81
CA HIS A 355 -22.07 12.77 3.08
C HIS A 355 -22.37 13.23 4.51
N GLU A 356 -21.46 13.00 5.44
CA GLU A 356 -21.66 13.28 6.87
C GLU A 356 -21.22 14.70 7.24
N ILE A 357 -20.03 15.12 6.79
CA ILE A 357 -19.42 16.38 7.25
C ILE A 357 -18.75 17.10 6.08
N THR A 358 -19.18 18.34 5.82
CA THR A 358 -18.60 19.18 4.77
C THR A 358 -17.16 19.58 5.13
N ALA A 359 -16.24 19.48 4.16
CA ALA A 359 -14.86 19.92 4.30
C ALA A 359 -14.31 20.54 3.00
N CYS A 360 -13.17 21.24 3.13
CA CYS A 360 -12.48 21.82 1.99
C CYS A 360 -11.86 20.72 1.13
N ASN A 361 -12.22 20.70 -0.16
CA ASN A 361 -11.73 19.72 -1.14
C ASN A 361 -10.25 19.92 -1.52
N HIS A 362 -9.60 20.96 -1.00
CA HIS A 362 -8.18 21.22 -1.19
C HIS A 362 -7.37 20.97 0.07
N CYS A 363 -7.62 21.67 1.17
CA CYS A 363 -6.79 21.58 2.38
C CYS A 363 -7.33 20.65 3.47
N ALA A 364 -8.49 20.00 3.29
CA ALA A 364 -9.14 19.15 4.28
C ALA A 364 -9.65 19.84 5.57
N ARG A 365 -9.58 21.19 5.66
CA ARG A 365 -10.20 21.92 6.78
C ARG A 365 -11.71 21.65 6.82
N SER A 366 -12.22 21.37 8.02
CA SER A 366 -13.65 21.20 8.23
C SER A 366 -14.39 22.49 7.89
N LEU A 367 -15.49 22.35 7.13
CA LEU A 367 -16.40 23.42 6.78
C LEU A 367 -17.72 23.32 7.57
N LEU A 368 -17.71 22.58 8.67
CA LEU A 368 -18.90 22.31 9.47
C LEU A 368 -19.48 23.60 10.05
N THR A 369 -20.67 23.95 9.58
CA THR A 369 -21.44 25.07 10.10
C THR A 369 -22.25 24.66 11.34
N ALA A 370 -22.64 25.64 12.15
CA ALA A 370 -23.54 25.40 13.28
C ALA A 370 -24.87 24.80 12.80
N ALA A 371 -25.38 25.28 11.65
CA ALA A 371 -26.61 24.80 11.04
C ALA A 371 -26.54 23.32 10.65
N GLU A 372 -25.43 22.88 10.05
CA GLU A 372 -25.21 21.47 9.73
C GLU A 372 -25.06 20.61 10.99
N TYR A 373 -24.34 21.09 12.01
CA TYR A 373 -24.11 20.31 13.24
C TYR A 373 -25.38 20.12 14.07
N PHE A 374 -26.09 21.21 14.36
CA PHE A 374 -27.25 21.16 15.25
C PHE A 374 -28.56 20.82 14.51
N GLY A 375 -28.61 21.04 13.19
CA GLY A 375 -29.79 20.77 12.38
C GLY A 375 -31.06 21.41 12.95
N ASP A 376 -32.12 20.62 13.12
CA ASP A 376 -33.40 21.08 13.66
C ASP A 376 -33.31 21.51 15.14
N MET A 377 -32.30 21.05 15.90
CA MET A 377 -32.15 21.42 17.32
C MET A 377 -31.96 22.94 17.50
N LEU A 378 -31.40 23.65 16.52
CA LEU A 378 -31.28 25.11 16.57
C LEU A 378 -32.63 25.82 16.68
N LYS A 379 -33.68 25.25 16.06
CA LYS A 379 -35.03 25.81 16.11
C LYS A 379 -35.65 25.65 17.50
N ASP A 380 -35.25 24.63 18.24
CA ASP A 380 -35.76 24.35 19.58
C ASP A 380 -34.94 25.01 20.70
N MET A 381 -33.75 25.55 20.37
CA MET A 381 -32.91 26.27 21.33
C MET A 381 -33.57 27.57 21.80
N LYS A 382 -33.41 27.87 23.09
CA LYS A 382 -33.80 29.15 23.69
C LYS A 382 -32.89 30.27 23.20
N SER A 383 -33.35 31.53 23.35
CA SER A 383 -32.61 32.70 22.88
C SER A 383 -31.19 32.80 23.45
N ASP A 384 -31.00 32.43 24.72
CA ASP A 384 -29.68 32.45 25.37
C ASP A 384 -28.77 31.32 24.88
N GLU A 385 -29.32 30.16 24.52
CA GLU A 385 -28.59 29.03 23.93
C GLU A 385 -28.16 29.34 22.49
N ARG A 386 -29.03 29.97 21.68
CA ARG A 386 -28.68 30.43 20.32
C ARG A 386 -27.61 31.52 20.33
N GLU A 387 -27.68 32.47 21.27
CA GLU A 387 -26.67 33.51 21.44
C GLU A 387 -25.27 32.91 21.66
N LEU A 388 -25.17 31.80 22.40
CA LEU A 388 -23.89 31.10 22.61
C LEU A 388 -23.38 30.46 21.31
N VAL A 389 -24.26 29.85 20.52
CA VAL A 389 -23.91 29.30 19.21
C VAL A 389 -23.41 30.40 18.28
N ASP A 390 -24.16 31.49 18.12
CA ASP A 390 -23.80 32.60 17.23
C ASP A 390 -22.51 33.32 17.67
N ARG A 391 -22.26 33.39 18.98
CA ARG A 391 -21.06 34.02 19.54
C ARG A 391 -19.82 33.16 19.40
N TYR A 392 -19.91 31.86 19.68
CA TYR A 392 -18.73 31.01 19.85
C TYR A 392 -18.48 30.05 18.70
N TRP A 393 -19.47 29.74 17.87
CA TRP A 393 -19.26 28.92 16.69
C TRP A 393 -18.58 29.77 15.60
N PRO A 394 -17.43 29.34 15.05
CA PRO A 394 -16.73 30.12 14.03
C PRO A 394 -17.60 30.34 12.79
N ASN A 395 -17.55 31.55 12.22
CA ASN A 395 -18.19 31.79 10.94
C ASN A 395 -17.44 31.03 9.83
N VAL A 396 -18.10 30.07 9.21
CA VAL A 396 -17.57 29.27 8.11
C VAL A 396 -18.43 29.52 6.90
N THR A 397 -17.85 30.11 5.86
CA THR A 397 -18.53 30.37 4.58
C THR A 397 -17.84 29.58 3.46
N PRO A 398 -18.40 28.42 3.04
CA PRO A 398 -17.85 27.66 1.94
C PRO A 398 -17.83 28.46 0.64
N ILE A 399 -16.69 28.44 -0.05
CA ILE A 399 -16.52 29.03 -1.36
C ILE A 399 -16.62 27.93 -2.41
N TYR A 400 -17.39 28.16 -3.46
CA TYR A 400 -17.59 27.18 -4.53
C TYR A 400 -16.68 27.48 -5.72
N CYS A 401 -16.29 26.44 -6.45
CA CYS A 401 -15.68 26.61 -7.78
C CYS A 401 -16.54 27.55 -8.64
N GLU A 402 -15.93 28.55 -9.27
CA GLU A 402 -16.64 29.55 -10.07
C GLU A 402 -17.34 28.95 -11.29
N ASP A 403 -16.82 27.84 -11.79
CA ASP A 403 -17.32 27.16 -12.97
C ASP A 403 -18.37 26.10 -12.64
N CYS A 404 -17.99 25.02 -11.97
CA CYS A 404 -18.91 23.89 -11.77
C CYS A 404 -19.91 24.09 -10.63
N LYS A 405 -19.65 25.01 -9.70
CA LYS A 405 -20.46 25.23 -8.49
C LYS A 405 -20.70 23.98 -7.61
N LYS A 406 -19.99 22.88 -7.87
CA LYS A 406 -20.14 21.60 -7.16
C LYS A 406 -19.11 21.44 -6.03
N VAL A 407 -17.85 21.79 -6.30
CA VAL A 407 -16.73 21.61 -5.36
C VAL A 407 -16.58 22.80 -4.42
N LYS A 408 -16.34 22.53 -3.13
CA LYS A 408 -16.30 23.50 -2.02
C LYS A 408 -14.89 23.68 -1.44
N TYR A 409 -14.56 24.90 -1.05
CA TYR A 409 -13.28 25.33 -0.50
C TYR A 409 -13.46 26.22 0.73
N CYS A 410 -12.42 26.32 1.58
CA CYS A 410 -12.43 27.18 2.77
C CYS A 410 -12.01 28.63 2.48
N SER A 411 -11.31 28.88 1.37
CA SER A 411 -10.84 30.20 0.95
C SER A 411 -10.66 30.24 -0.57
N ASP A 412 -10.57 31.46 -1.12
CA ASP A 412 -10.26 31.65 -2.54
C ASP A 412 -8.85 31.15 -2.86
N ASP A 413 -7.88 31.29 -1.95
CA ASP A 413 -6.54 30.71 -2.12
C ASP A 413 -6.60 29.20 -2.33
N CYS A 414 -7.33 28.47 -1.48
CA CYS A 414 -7.51 27.03 -1.63
C CYS A 414 -8.23 26.65 -2.94
N ARG A 415 -9.16 27.50 -3.40
CA ARG A 415 -9.88 27.29 -4.67
C ARG A 415 -8.94 27.47 -5.86
N LEU A 416 -8.14 28.54 -5.87
CA LEU A 416 -7.20 28.87 -6.93
C LEU A 416 -6.07 27.85 -6.99
N GLU A 417 -5.46 27.50 -5.86
CA GLU A 417 -4.44 26.46 -5.79
C GLU A 417 -4.94 25.11 -6.28
N ALA A 418 -6.17 24.70 -5.88
CA ALA A 418 -6.75 23.47 -6.39
C ALA A 418 -6.96 23.53 -7.92
N TYR A 419 -7.39 24.66 -8.45
CA TYR A 419 -7.57 24.86 -9.89
C TYR A 419 -6.22 24.76 -10.64
N ASP A 420 -5.19 25.41 -10.12
CA ASP A 420 -3.84 25.43 -10.68
C ASP A 420 -3.11 24.10 -10.54
N LEU A 421 -3.52 23.23 -9.60
CA LEU A 421 -2.91 21.92 -9.41
C LEU A 421 -3.63 20.79 -10.14
N TYR A 422 -4.97 20.72 -10.09
CA TYR A 422 -5.71 19.57 -10.65
C TYR A 422 -7.14 19.87 -11.09
N HIS A 423 -7.86 20.76 -10.40
CA HIS A 423 -9.30 20.89 -10.58
C HIS A 423 -9.69 21.39 -11.97
N GLN A 424 -8.83 22.14 -12.66
CA GLN A 424 -9.09 22.55 -14.06
C GLN A 424 -9.31 21.35 -15.02
N ILE A 425 -8.70 20.19 -14.74
CA ILE A 425 -8.83 18.97 -15.57
C ILE A 425 -10.10 18.19 -15.22
N ILE A 426 -10.48 18.18 -13.94
CA ILE A 426 -11.59 17.38 -13.40
C ILE A 426 -12.79 18.25 -12.99
N CYS A 427 -12.88 19.48 -13.50
CA CYS A 427 -14.01 20.38 -13.26
C CYS A 427 -15.15 19.95 -14.20
N PRO A 428 -16.35 19.60 -13.69
CA PRO A 428 -17.47 19.14 -14.53
C PRO A 428 -17.89 20.09 -15.64
N LYS A 429 -17.70 21.40 -15.46
CA LYS A 429 -18.02 22.38 -16.49
C LYS A 429 -16.95 22.47 -17.58
N LYS A 430 -15.66 22.31 -17.23
CA LYS A 430 -14.54 22.32 -18.20
C LYS A 430 -14.39 20.98 -18.90
N ASN A 431 -14.69 19.90 -18.19
CA ASN A 431 -14.63 18.54 -18.66
C ASN A 431 -15.94 17.82 -18.28
N PRO A 432 -16.96 17.85 -19.14
CA PRO A 432 -18.25 17.23 -18.88
C PRO A 432 -18.17 15.74 -18.55
N ALA A 433 -17.18 15.01 -19.09
CA ALA A 433 -17.00 13.59 -18.77
C ALA A 433 -16.66 13.36 -17.28
N SER A 434 -16.06 14.36 -16.60
CA SER A 434 -15.73 14.24 -15.17
C SER A 434 -16.95 14.23 -14.26
N ILE A 435 -18.15 14.61 -14.74
CA ILE A 435 -19.38 14.56 -13.93
C ILE A 435 -19.64 13.14 -13.39
N GLU A 436 -19.33 12.12 -14.18
CA GLU A 436 -19.51 10.70 -13.83
C GLU A 436 -18.71 10.33 -12.57
N ILE A 437 -17.53 10.92 -12.35
CA ILE A 437 -16.75 10.71 -11.12
C ILE A 437 -17.49 11.26 -9.90
N TYR A 438 -18.05 12.47 -10.01
CA TYR A 438 -18.78 13.08 -8.90
C TYR A 438 -20.10 12.38 -8.64
N ASP A 439 -20.80 11.93 -9.68
CA ASP A 439 -22.05 11.18 -9.51
C ASP A 439 -21.79 9.84 -8.81
N LEU A 440 -20.69 9.15 -9.12
CA LEU A 440 -20.28 7.96 -8.38
C LEU A 440 -19.96 8.28 -6.91
N ILE A 441 -19.30 9.40 -6.62
CA ILE A 441 -19.03 9.81 -5.22
C ILE A 441 -20.33 10.12 -4.48
N ASP A 442 -21.24 10.85 -5.12
CA ASP A 442 -22.54 11.22 -4.54
C ASP A 442 -23.42 9.97 -4.31
N ASN A 443 -23.16 8.85 -5.01
CA ASN A 443 -23.89 7.59 -4.90
C ASN A 443 -23.06 6.45 -4.28
N ASP A 444 -22.06 6.76 -3.43
CA ASP A 444 -21.28 5.76 -2.69
C ASP A 444 -20.55 4.71 -3.55
N GLY A 445 -20.13 5.09 -4.76
CA GLY A 445 -19.48 4.21 -5.74
C GLY A 445 -20.46 3.38 -6.58
N TRP A 446 -21.77 3.53 -6.37
CA TRP A 446 -22.81 2.83 -7.13
C TRP A 446 -23.22 3.61 -8.38
N GLY A 447 -23.45 2.88 -9.46
CA GLY A 447 -23.86 3.43 -10.75
C GLY A 447 -24.53 2.38 -11.64
N TYR A 448 -24.61 2.69 -12.93
CA TYR A 448 -25.14 1.79 -13.95
C TYR A 448 -24.00 1.18 -14.77
N ARG A 449 -24.02 -0.14 -14.94
CA ARG A 449 -23.07 -0.89 -15.76
C ARG A 449 -23.42 -0.76 -17.24
N ALA A 450 -22.51 -1.21 -18.10
CA ALA A 450 -22.70 -1.17 -19.55
C ALA A 450 -23.96 -1.94 -20.04
N ASP A 451 -24.41 -2.94 -19.27
CA ASP A 451 -25.64 -3.71 -19.54
C ASP A 451 -26.93 -3.04 -19.02
N GLY A 452 -26.82 -1.84 -18.43
CA GLY A 452 -27.94 -1.10 -17.84
C GLY A 452 -28.33 -1.57 -16.44
N SER A 453 -27.68 -2.58 -15.87
CA SER A 453 -27.91 -3.02 -14.49
C SER A 453 -27.29 -2.03 -13.50
N ARG A 454 -27.94 -1.85 -12.35
CA ARG A 454 -27.37 -1.07 -11.24
C ARG A 454 -26.38 -1.94 -10.47
N GLY A 455 -25.20 -1.42 -10.16
CA GLY A 455 -24.19 -2.13 -9.38
C GLY A 455 -23.12 -1.21 -8.79
N GLU A 456 -22.30 -1.77 -7.91
CA GLU A 456 -21.09 -1.10 -7.42
C GLU A 456 -20.08 -1.02 -8.58
N ILE A 457 -19.74 0.21 -8.98
CA ILE A 457 -18.77 0.49 -10.05
C ILE A 457 -17.39 0.70 -9.41
N TRP A 458 -17.35 1.45 -8.30
CA TRP A 458 -16.14 1.66 -7.50
C TRP A 458 -16.22 0.95 -6.15
N ALA A 459 -15.46 -0.13 -6.01
CA ALA A 459 -15.27 -0.89 -4.77
C ALA A 459 -13.91 -0.58 -4.10
N GLY A 460 -13.41 0.65 -4.25
CA GLY A 460 -12.17 1.09 -3.60
C GLY A 460 -12.42 1.58 -2.18
N HIS A 461 -11.49 1.35 -1.26
CA HIS A 461 -11.57 1.78 0.15
C HIS A 461 -11.22 3.26 0.36
N TYR A 462 -10.99 4.01 -0.72
CA TYR A 462 -10.70 5.44 -0.72
C TYR A 462 -11.49 6.12 -1.83
N SER A 463 -11.56 7.44 -1.81
CA SER A 463 -12.32 8.20 -2.81
C SER A 463 -11.71 8.12 -4.20
N ILE A 464 -12.58 8.02 -5.22
CA ILE A 464 -12.23 8.04 -6.64
C ILE A 464 -11.35 9.26 -6.96
N LEU A 465 -11.57 10.38 -6.25
CA LEU A 465 -10.79 11.62 -6.41
C LEU A 465 -9.30 11.45 -6.12
N ILE A 466 -8.85 10.44 -5.36
CA ILE A 466 -7.40 10.22 -5.19
C ILE A 466 -6.74 9.97 -6.54
N LEU A 467 -7.26 9.02 -7.32
CA LEU A 467 -6.69 8.70 -8.64
C LEU A 467 -6.91 9.85 -9.61
N SER A 468 -8.09 10.46 -9.59
CA SER A 468 -8.40 11.61 -10.44
C SER A 468 -7.45 12.78 -10.18
N ASN A 469 -7.16 13.09 -8.91
CA ASN A 469 -6.25 14.17 -8.52
C ASN A 469 -4.79 13.83 -8.88
N ILE A 470 -4.35 12.57 -8.78
CA ILE A 470 -3.01 12.14 -9.22
C ILE A 470 -2.85 12.41 -10.72
N TRP A 471 -3.75 11.88 -11.55
CA TRP A 471 -3.64 12.05 -13.00
C TRP A 471 -3.80 13.50 -13.43
N ALA A 472 -4.78 14.21 -12.87
CA ALA A 472 -4.97 15.63 -13.14
C ALA A 472 -3.71 16.45 -12.80
N SER A 473 -3.08 16.20 -11.64
CA SER A 473 -1.84 16.89 -11.25
C SER A 473 -0.68 16.57 -12.19
N ILE A 474 -0.55 15.31 -12.63
CA ILE A 474 0.46 14.92 -13.62
C ILE A 474 0.24 15.67 -14.94
N ILE A 475 -1.01 15.76 -15.39
CA ILE A 475 -1.35 16.42 -16.66
C ILE A 475 -1.10 17.92 -16.58
N VAL A 476 -1.49 18.58 -15.49
CA VAL A 476 -1.26 20.01 -15.31
C VAL A 476 0.23 20.33 -15.27
N GLU A 477 1.04 19.56 -14.54
CA GLU A 477 2.49 19.79 -14.52
C GLU A 477 3.14 19.51 -15.88
N ALA A 478 2.70 18.47 -16.60
CA ALA A 478 3.19 18.20 -17.95
C ALA A 478 2.85 19.35 -18.92
N LYS A 479 1.64 19.92 -18.82
CA LYS A 479 1.24 21.13 -19.57
C LYS A 479 2.09 22.33 -19.19
N ARG A 480 2.35 22.55 -17.90
CA ARG A 480 3.19 23.66 -17.43
C ARG A 480 4.59 23.59 -18.01
N LEU A 481 5.21 22.40 -18.00
CA LEU A 481 6.52 22.17 -18.58
C LEU A 481 6.52 22.33 -20.11
N MET A 482 5.49 21.80 -20.78
CA MET A 482 5.28 21.97 -22.22
C MET A 482 5.24 23.45 -22.62
N PHE A 483 4.42 24.26 -21.93
CA PHE A 483 4.32 25.70 -22.22
C PHE A 483 5.61 26.46 -21.89
N LYS A 484 6.29 26.08 -20.80
CA LYS A 484 7.60 26.67 -20.43
C LYS A 484 8.63 26.49 -21.53
N ASP A 485 8.61 25.34 -22.22
CA ASP A 485 9.54 25.02 -23.30
C ASP A 485 9.02 25.50 -24.68
N GLY A 486 7.88 26.20 -24.73
CA GLY A 486 7.29 26.74 -25.97
C GLY A 486 6.73 25.68 -26.92
N LEU A 487 6.40 24.49 -26.40
CA LEU A 487 5.91 23.35 -27.19
C LEU A 487 4.38 23.29 -27.19
N SER A 488 3.82 22.60 -28.19
CA SER A 488 2.38 22.34 -28.33
C SER A 488 1.95 20.94 -27.88
N THR A 489 2.93 20.04 -27.64
CA THR A 489 2.69 18.69 -27.14
C THR A 489 3.70 18.34 -26.05
N PRO A 490 3.29 17.69 -24.94
CA PRO A 490 4.23 17.33 -23.89
C PRO A 490 5.16 16.19 -24.32
N THR A 491 6.45 16.35 -24.03
CA THR A 491 7.48 15.33 -24.34
C THR A 491 7.46 14.18 -23.34
N THR A 492 8.15 13.08 -23.65
CA THR A 492 8.38 11.97 -22.70
C THR A 492 9.02 12.45 -21.40
N GLU A 493 9.92 13.44 -21.47
CA GLU A 493 10.57 14.00 -20.30
C GLU A 493 9.59 14.81 -19.44
N HIS A 494 8.72 15.62 -20.06
CA HIS A 494 7.66 16.35 -19.34
C HIS A 494 6.78 15.42 -18.53
N TRP A 495 6.30 14.34 -19.15
CA TRP A 495 5.50 13.32 -18.47
C TRP A 495 6.25 12.62 -17.35
N ALA A 496 7.52 12.27 -17.59
CA ALA A 496 8.33 11.64 -16.57
C ALA A 496 8.51 12.57 -15.35
N ARG A 497 8.72 13.88 -15.56
CA ARG A 497 8.92 14.88 -14.49
C ARG A 497 7.65 15.06 -13.69
N ALA A 498 6.52 15.18 -14.39
CA ALA A 498 5.21 15.28 -13.76
C ALA A 498 4.85 14.02 -12.94
N LYS A 499 5.27 12.83 -13.38
CA LYS A 499 5.09 11.57 -12.63
C LYS A 499 6.06 11.41 -11.45
N ALA A 500 7.16 12.17 -11.38
CA ALA A 500 8.26 11.97 -10.44
C ALA A 500 7.86 12.04 -8.95
N PRO A 501 7.00 12.97 -8.47
CA PRO A 501 6.61 13.05 -7.06
C PRO A 501 6.00 11.75 -6.53
N TYR A 502 5.30 11.02 -7.41
CA TYR A 502 4.61 9.79 -7.07
C TYR A 502 5.53 8.55 -7.09
N ARG A 503 6.74 8.62 -7.67
CA ARG A 503 7.67 7.47 -7.73
C ARG A 503 8.21 7.04 -6.36
N ARG A 504 8.04 7.88 -5.33
CA ARG A 504 8.39 7.60 -3.92
C ARG A 504 7.51 6.50 -3.31
N PHE A 505 6.28 6.35 -3.80
CA PHE A 505 5.30 5.41 -3.26
C PHE A 505 5.43 4.05 -3.92
N ILE A 506 5.80 3.05 -3.12
CA ILE A 506 5.98 1.66 -3.59
C ILE A 506 4.59 1.02 -3.70
N ALA A 507 4.32 0.35 -4.80
CA ALA A 507 3.06 -0.32 -5.05
C ALA A 507 3.29 -1.82 -5.16
N TYR A 508 2.38 -2.62 -4.61
CA TYR A 508 2.34 -4.06 -4.84
C TYR A 508 0.90 -4.51 -5.00
N GLY A 509 0.66 -5.40 -5.96
CA GLY A 509 -0.66 -5.95 -6.24
C GLY A 509 -0.57 -7.31 -6.89
N THR A 510 -1.36 -8.26 -6.40
CA THR A 510 -1.40 -9.64 -6.90
C THR A 510 -2.54 -9.88 -7.90
N THR A 511 -3.53 -8.99 -7.92
CA THR A 511 -4.76 -9.15 -8.72
C THR A 511 -4.90 -7.98 -9.69
N SER A 512 -5.51 -8.20 -10.86
CA SER A 512 -5.82 -7.08 -11.76
C SER A 512 -7.06 -6.32 -11.26
N VAL A 513 -6.89 -5.04 -10.96
CA VAL A 513 -7.95 -4.09 -10.59
C VAL A 513 -9.01 -4.02 -11.68
N THR A 514 -8.62 -4.08 -12.96
CA THR A 514 -9.55 -4.11 -14.10
C THR A 514 -10.40 -5.37 -14.16
N LYS A 515 -9.99 -6.48 -13.52
CA LYS A 515 -10.85 -7.67 -13.37
C LYS A 515 -11.82 -7.51 -12.22
N ARG A 516 -11.41 -6.81 -11.16
CA ARG A 516 -12.23 -6.56 -9.96
C ARG A 516 -13.28 -5.46 -10.20
N MET A 517 -12.92 -4.42 -10.95
CA MET A 517 -13.75 -3.26 -11.26
C MET A 517 -13.69 -2.97 -12.77
N PRO A 518 -14.28 -3.83 -13.62
CA PRO A 518 -14.18 -3.74 -15.07
C PRO A 518 -14.76 -2.45 -15.64
N ASP A 519 -15.78 -1.90 -14.99
CA ASP A 519 -16.51 -0.71 -15.46
C ASP A 519 -15.76 0.62 -15.20
N MET A 520 -14.77 0.66 -14.30
CA MET A 520 -14.08 1.91 -13.91
C MET A 520 -13.03 2.39 -14.90
N LEU A 521 -12.30 1.49 -15.55
CA LEU A 521 -11.25 1.89 -16.51
C LEU A 521 -11.84 2.73 -17.67
N PRO A 522 -12.98 2.33 -18.29
CA PRO A 522 -13.65 3.16 -19.29
C PRO A 522 -14.03 4.57 -18.80
N VAL A 523 -14.43 4.72 -17.52
CA VAL A 523 -14.75 6.03 -16.93
C VAL A 523 -13.51 6.93 -16.97
N PHE A 524 -12.38 6.46 -16.44
CA PHE A 524 -11.15 7.25 -16.42
C PHE A 524 -10.62 7.54 -17.82
N GLN A 525 -10.71 6.58 -18.74
CA GLN A 525 -10.32 6.81 -20.13
C GLN A 525 -11.15 7.93 -20.76
N ARG A 526 -12.47 7.98 -20.54
CA ARG A 526 -13.30 9.09 -21.03
C ARG A 526 -12.88 10.43 -20.41
N VAL A 527 -12.69 10.47 -19.10
CA VAL A 527 -12.35 11.70 -18.37
C VAL A 527 -11.01 12.28 -18.82
N PHE A 528 -9.99 11.45 -19.05
CA PHE A 528 -8.62 11.91 -19.34
C PHE A 528 -8.27 11.92 -20.84
N LYS A 529 -9.20 11.54 -21.72
CA LYS A 529 -8.99 11.57 -23.18
C LYS A 529 -8.79 12.99 -23.73
N GLN A 530 -9.49 13.99 -23.18
CA GLN A 530 -9.40 15.39 -23.62
C GLN A 530 -9.17 16.31 -22.42
N CYS A 531 -7.92 16.70 -22.18
CA CYS A 531 -7.50 17.45 -21.00
C CYS A 531 -7.29 18.96 -21.28
N GLY A 532 -7.90 19.46 -22.36
CA GLY A 532 -7.68 20.81 -22.87
C GLY A 532 -6.31 21.00 -23.54
N ASP A 533 -6.17 22.11 -24.28
CA ASP A 533 -4.92 22.54 -24.93
C ASP A 533 -4.28 21.49 -25.86
N GLY A 534 -5.10 20.64 -26.48
CA GLY A 534 -4.62 19.55 -27.35
C GLY A 534 -3.94 18.39 -26.61
N VAL A 535 -3.96 18.38 -25.27
CA VAL A 535 -3.33 17.32 -24.46
C VAL A 535 -4.33 16.20 -24.14
N SER A 536 -3.89 14.97 -24.34
CA SER A 536 -4.61 13.74 -23.95
C SER A 536 -3.74 12.88 -23.05
N PHE A 537 -4.35 12.19 -22.09
CA PHE A 537 -3.67 11.21 -21.24
C PHE A 537 -4.38 9.87 -21.32
N ASP A 538 -3.68 8.86 -21.84
CA ASP A 538 -4.23 7.51 -21.97
C ASP A 538 -4.06 6.74 -20.65
N VAL A 539 -5.18 6.50 -19.96
CA VAL A 539 -5.21 5.65 -18.77
C VAL A 539 -5.27 4.20 -19.25
N THR A 540 -4.10 3.58 -19.40
CA THR A 540 -4.00 2.16 -19.74
C THR A 540 -4.40 1.28 -18.56
N ALA A 541 -4.68 0.00 -18.82
CA ALA A 541 -4.91 -0.97 -17.76
C ALA A 541 -3.72 -1.07 -16.79
N GLU A 542 -2.49 -0.99 -17.30
CA GLU A 542 -1.27 -1.02 -16.47
C GLU A 542 -1.14 0.24 -15.58
N GLU A 543 -1.36 1.43 -16.15
CA GLU A 543 -1.35 2.67 -15.36
C GLU A 543 -2.44 2.66 -14.29
N PHE A 544 -3.66 2.20 -14.61
CA PHE A 544 -4.73 2.10 -13.62
C PHE A 544 -4.39 1.10 -12.49
N ASN A 545 -3.92 -0.09 -12.84
CA ASN A 545 -3.46 -1.09 -11.85
C ASN A 545 -2.36 -0.51 -10.96
N GLY A 546 -1.31 0.06 -11.57
CA GLY A 546 -0.17 0.63 -10.87
C GLY A 546 -0.57 1.74 -9.90
N ARG A 547 -1.38 2.71 -10.34
CA ARG A 547 -1.83 3.83 -9.49
C ARG A 547 -2.81 3.40 -8.41
N TYR A 548 -3.70 2.47 -8.72
CA TYR A 548 -4.63 1.95 -7.72
C TYR A 548 -3.88 1.28 -6.56
N TYR A 549 -2.88 0.43 -6.84
CA TYR A 549 -2.07 -0.21 -5.81
C TYR A 549 -1.12 0.78 -5.13
N GLN A 550 -0.59 1.75 -5.87
CA GLN A 550 0.20 2.82 -5.29
C GLN A 550 -0.59 3.61 -4.25
N ALA A 551 -1.85 3.97 -4.53
CA ALA A 551 -2.71 4.60 -3.54
C ALA A 551 -3.05 3.63 -2.40
N THR A 552 -3.56 2.44 -2.73
CA THR A 552 -3.98 1.41 -1.74
C THR A 552 -2.90 1.11 -0.68
N CYS A 553 -1.64 1.04 -1.08
CA CYS A 553 -0.55 0.66 -0.18
C CYS A 553 0.05 1.84 0.62
N ASN A 554 -0.27 3.10 0.27
CA ASN A 554 0.44 4.27 0.82
C ASN A 554 -0.49 5.38 1.35
N LEU A 555 -1.80 5.21 1.29
CA LEU A 555 -2.74 6.17 1.87
C LEU A 555 -2.77 6.06 3.39
N GLN A 556 -2.79 7.21 4.06
CA GLN A 556 -3.06 7.36 5.48
C GLN A 556 -4.36 8.12 5.67
N GLU A 557 -5.27 7.60 6.50
CA GLU A 557 -6.44 8.36 6.95
C GLU A 557 -6.00 9.47 7.92
N PHE A 558 -6.55 10.66 7.75
CA PHE A 558 -6.30 11.81 8.61
C PHE A 558 -7.50 12.77 8.60
N SER A 559 -7.55 13.66 9.57
CA SER A 559 -8.56 14.72 9.65
C SER A 559 -7.95 16.05 10.08
N ALA A 560 -8.73 17.13 9.97
CA ALA A 560 -8.30 18.42 10.51
C ALA A 560 -8.26 18.36 12.04
N ARG A 561 -7.07 18.54 12.63
CA ARG A 561 -6.87 18.52 14.08
C ARG A 561 -7.79 19.49 14.81
N THR A 562 -7.92 20.71 14.28
CA THR A 562 -8.76 21.75 14.85
C THR A 562 -9.94 22.01 13.91
N THR A 563 -11.16 21.76 14.38
CA THR A 563 -12.40 21.97 13.64
C THR A 563 -13.23 23.11 14.27
N PRO A 564 -14.26 23.64 13.58
CA PRO A 564 -15.18 24.61 14.17
C PRO A 564 -15.78 24.14 15.50
N TYR A 565 -16.08 22.83 15.63
CA TYR A 565 -16.52 22.22 16.88
C TYR A 565 -15.48 22.37 18.01
N HIS A 566 -14.20 22.09 17.75
CA HIS A 566 -13.14 22.23 18.77
C HIS A 566 -12.98 23.68 19.24
N ILE A 567 -13.07 24.65 18.33
CA ILE A 567 -13.03 26.08 18.65
C ILE A 567 -14.25 26.47 19.49
N PHE A 568 -15.45 26.03 19.09
CA PHE A 568 -16.69 26.24 19.82
C PHE A 568 -16.61 25.69 21.26
N MET A 569 -16.13 24.45 21.42
CA MET A 569 -15.97 23.79 22.72
C MET A 569 -14.96 24.50 23.62
N THR A 570 -13.82 24.93 23.06
CA THR A 570 -12.80 25.69 23.79
C THR A 570 -13.38 27.00 24.30
N ASN A 571 -14.06 27.76 23.44
CA ASN A 571 -14.68 29.04 23.81
C ASN A 571 -15.81 28.87 24.83
N LEU A 572 -16.65 27.83 24.69
CA LEU A 572 -17.68 27.47 25.65
C LEU A 572 -17.12 27.18 27.04
N SER A 573 -16.00 26.45 27.12
CA SER A 573 -15.36 26.12 28.39
C SER A 573 -14.78 27.34 29.13
N MET A 574 -14.50 28.42 28.39
CA MET A 574 -13.97 29.68 28.91
C MET A 574 -15.08 30.68 29.27
N ASP A 575 -16.36 30.34 29.05
CA ASP A 575 -17.49 31.22 29.40
C ASP A 575 -17.62 31.33 30.93
N GLU A 576 -17.20 32.49 31.46
CA GLU A 576 -17.17 32.80 32.90
C GLU A 576 -18.55 32.69 33.58
N ARG A 577 -19.63 32.76 32.80
CA ARG A 577 -21.01 32.77 33.31
C ARG A 577 -21.58 31.37 33.51
N MET A 578 -20.79 30.31 33.26
CA MET A 578 -21.20 28.90 33.34
C MET A 578 -22.43 28.57 32.47
N ARG A 579 -22.77 29.44 31.50
CA ARG A 579 -23.94 29.25 30.63
C ARG A 579 -23.67 28.13 29.62
N GLY A 580 -22.40 27.87 29.32
CA GLY A 580 -21.98 26.76 28.46
C GLY A 580 -22.42 25.37 28.94
N LEU A 581 -22.67 25.18 30.24
CA LEU A 581 -23.21 23.92 30.77
C LEU A 581 -24.59 23.58 30.20
N LYS A 582 -25.37 24.58 29.79
CA LYS A 582 -26.68 24.37 29.15
C LYS A 582 -26.54 23.72 27.77
N MET A 583 -25.41 23.90 27.09
CA MET A 583 -25.18 23.36 25.75
C MET A 583 -24.86 21.86 25.76
N VAL A 584 -24.45 21.30 26.91
CA VAL A 584 -24.00 19.89 27.03
C VAL A 584 -25.03 18.88 26.52
N LYS A 585 -26.34 19.16 26.70
CA LYS A 585 -27.43 18.29 26.21
C LYS A 585 -27.51 18.17 24.67
N TYR A 586 -26.92 19.12 23.94
CA TYR A 586 -26.90 19.13 22.47
C TYR A 586 -25.60 18.59 21.88
N LEU A 587 -24.59 18.32 22.73
CA LEU A 587 -23.27 17.91 22.26
C LEU A 587 -23.22 16.39 22.07
N GLU A 588 -22.66 15.99 20.94
CA GLU A 588 -22.34 14.60 20.67
C GLU A 588 -21.25 14.07 21.61
N LYS A 589 -21.27 12.75 21.85
CA LYS A 589 -20.27 12.07 22.68
C LYS A 589 -18.88 12.07 22.04
N ALA A 590 -18.80 12.16 20.72
CA ALA A 590 -17.57 12.22 19.95
C ALA A 590 -17.57 13.47 19.07
N SER A 591 -16.40 14.06 18.84
CA SER A 591 -16.30 15.21 17.92
C SER A 591 -16.63 14.78 16.50
N PRO A 592 -17.40 15.56 15.74
CA PRO A 592 -17.52 15.37 14.30
C PRO A 592 -16.18 15.66 13.62
N TYR A 593 -15.73 14.79 12.72
CA TYR A 593 -14.54 14.99 11.90
C TYR A 593 -14.76 14.53 10.45
N ALA A 594 -14.24 15.29 9.50
CA ALA A 594 -14.21 14.90 8.10
C ALA A 594 -12.97 14.01 7.86
N SER A 595 -13.19 12.76 7.47
CA SER A 595 -12.13 11.80 7.19
C SER A 595 -11.58 11.96 5.77
N PHE A 596 -10.27 12.10 5.66
CA PHE A 596 -9.55 12.19 4.39
C PHE A 596 -8.52 11.08 4.31
N CYS A 597 -8.25 10.60 3.10
CA CYS A 597 -7.04 9.82 2.82
C CYS A 597 -6.01 10.72 2.13
N GLY A 598 -4.73 10.57 2.49
CA GLY A 598 -3.63 11.31 1.87
C GLY A 598 -2.40 10.44 1.62
N MET A 599 -1.63 10.79 0.58
CA MET A 599 -0.34 10.14 0.28
C MET A 599 0.82 10.98 0.84
N PHE A 600 1.42 10.50 1.92
CA PHE A 600 2.42 11.22 2.72
C PHE A 600 3.82 10.63 2.49
N PRO A 601 4.76 11.36 1.86
CA PRO A 601 6.05 10.80 1.40
C PRO A 601 6.93 10.19 2.50
N LEU A 602 7.02 10.82 3.66
CA LEU A 602 7.82 10.32 4.79
C LEU A 602 7.07 9.26 5.56
N HIS A 603 5.79 9.50 5.87
CA HIS A 603 4.95 8.54 6.57
C HIS A 603 4.90 7.19 5.85
N ALA A 604 4.82 7.18 4.51
CA ALA A 604 4.86 5.96 3.68
C ALA A 604 6.20 5.20 3.74
N CYS A 605 7.19 5.69 4.49
CA CYS A 605 8.44 4.99 4.79
C CYS A 605 8.46 4.33 6.17
N LEU A 606 7.43 4.49 7.00
CA LEU A 606 7.33 3.84 8.31
C LEU A 606 6.93 2.38 8.12
N ASN A 607 7.78 1.45 8.58
CA ASN A 607 7.46 0.03 8.51
C ASN A 607 6.53 -0.42 9.65
N HIS A 608 5.86 -1.56 9.42
CA HIS A 608 4.98 -2.14 10.41
C HIS A 608 5.76 -2.85 11.55
N SER A 609 5.32 -2.62 12.78
CA SER A 609 5.60 -3.49 13.92
C SER A 609 4.38 -3.60 14.82
N CYS A 610 4.02 -4.81 15.23
CA CYS A 610 2.92 -5.01 16.17
C CYS A 610 3.25 -4.51 17.60
N CYS A 611 4.50 -4.10 17.82
CA CYS A 611 5.00 -3.39 18.98
C CYS A 611 5.65 -2.04 18.57
N ASN A 612 4.91 -1.27 17.78
CA ASN A 612 5.29 0.03 17.23
C ASN A 612 5.89 0.98 18.28
N ASN A 613 6.79 1.85 17.84
CA ASN A 613 7.46 2.84 18.69
C ASN A 613 7.06 4.27 18.37
N VAL A 614 6.31 4.50 17.29
CA VAL A 614 5.68 5.80 16.98
C VAL A 614 4.18 5.66 16.79
N GLU A 615 3.47 6.76 16.97
CA GLU A 615 2.06 6.91 16.63
C GLU A 615 1.85 8.08 15.69
N ILE A 616 0.85 7.93 14.83
CA ILE A 616 0.44 8.94 13.87
C ILE A 616 -0.74 9.67 14.48
N ARG A 617 -0.68 11.00 14.50
CA ARG A 617 -1.74 11.86 15.00
C ARG A 617 -2.11 12.88 13.92
N ASP A 618 -3.38 13.27 13.90
CA ASP A 618 -3.80 14.43 13.13
C ASP A 618 -3.08 15.68 13.62
N GLY A 619 -2.57 16.47 12.69
CA GLY A 619 -1.79 17.66 13.00
C GLY A 619 -1.81 18.68 11.87
N ASP A 620 -1.22 19.84 12.12
CA ASP A 620 -1.04 20.87 11.10
C ASP A 620 0.42 20.91 10.64
N CYS A 621 0.62 21.02 9.33
CA CYS A 621 1.91 21.20 8.68
C CYS A 621 1.81 22.45 7.80
N SER A 622 2.56 23.50 8.13
CA SER A 622 2.47 24.81 7.48
C SER A 622 1.02 25.34 7.40
N ASP A 623 0.33 25.34 8.55
CA ASP A 623 -1.07 25.77 8.74
C ASP A 623 -2.12 24.96 7.96
N ARG A 624 -1.75 23.79 7.42
CA ARG A 624 -2.68 22.90 6.72
C ARG A 624 -2.77 21.54 7.43
N PRO A 625 -3.96 20.92 7.44
CA PRO A 625 -4.13 19.54 7.90
C PRO A 625 -3.14 18.57 7.23
N GLY A 626 -2.49 17.78 8.07
CA GLY A 626 -1.52 16.74 7.74
C GLY A 626 -1.36 15.78 8.92
N VAL A 627 -0.20 15.13 9.03
CA VAL A 627 0.07 14.16 10.11
C VAL A 627 1.30 14.51 10.90
N HIS A 628 1.24 14.25 12.20
CA HIS A 628 2.35 14.33 13.15
C HIS A 628 2.73 12.92 13.57
N VAL A 629 4.03 12.59 13.49
CA VAL A 629 4.54 11.30 13.96
C VAL A 629 5.24 11.51 15.28
N VAL A 630 4.71 10.91 16.34
CA VAL A 630 5.11 11.13 17.74
C VAL A 630 5.67 9.84 18.33
N ALA A 631 6.77 9.93 19.08
CA ALA A 631 7.36 8.77 19.73
C ALA A 631 6.48 8.25 20.89
N LYS A 632 6.15 6.95 20.87
CA LYS A 632 5.39 6.27 21.94
C LYS A 632 6.26 5.74 23.08
N LYS A 633 7.56 5.70 22.86
CA LYS A 633 8.60 5.25 23.80
C LYS A 633 9.91 5.87 23.35
N PHE A 634 10.91 5.86 24.22
CA PHE A 634 12.26 6.27 23.85
C PHE A 634 12.76 5.47 22.63
N ILE A 635 13.32 6.17 21.64
CA ILE A 635 13.89 5.62 20.42
C ILE A 635 15.35 6.05 20.38
N LYS A 636 16.27 5.08 20.35
CA LYS A 636 17.71 5.38 20.34
C LYS A 636 18.17 5.75 18.93
N ALA A 637 19.20 6.59 18.82
CA ALA A 637 19.89 6.86 17.57
C ALA A 637 20.24 5.55 16.83
N GLY A 638 19.87 5.48 15.55
CA GLY A 638 20.04 4.33 14.68
C GLY A 638 18.91 3.28 14.73
N GLU A 639 17.97 3.38 15.66
CA GLU A 639 16.77 2.52 15.68
C GLU A 639 15.76 2.94 14.62
N GLU A 640 15.03 1.96 14.09
CA GLU A 640 13.97 2.17 13.11
C GLU A 640 12.67 2.61 13.80
N LEU A 641 11.97 3.54 13.18
CA LEU A 641 10.64 3.98 13.56
C LEU A 641 9.61 3.07 12.88
N PHE A 642 8.78 2.44 13.71
CA PHE A 642 7.72 1.55 13.29
C PHE A 642 6.35 2.11 13.67
N THR A 643 5.43 2.05 12.71
CA THR A 643 3.98 2.24 12.92
C THR A 643 3.26 0.89 12.94
N THR A 644 1.93 0.90 13.01
CA THR A 644 1.09 -0.32 12.94
C THR A 644 0.02 -0.21 11.87
N TYR A 645 0.18 -0.96 10.78
CA TYR A 645 -0.81 -1.08 9.69
C TYR A 645 -2.10 -1.86 10.03
N ILE A 646 -2.19 -2.39 11.25
CA ILE A 646 -3.33 -3.22 11.66
C ILE A 646 -3.59 -3.06 13.16
N ASP A 647 -4.83 -3.29 13.59
CA ASP A 647 -5.14 -3.36 15.01
C ASP A 647 -4.28 -4.43 15.71
N SER A 648 -3.37 -3.94 16.54
CA SER A 648 -2.45 -4.77 17.28
C SER A 648 -3.11 -5.59 18.39
N LYS A 649 -4.38 -5.31 18.75
CA LYS A 649 -5.15 -6.09 19.73
C LYS A 649 -5.60 -7.44 19.19
N LEU A 650 -5.65 -7.61 17.86
CA LEU A 650 -6.00 -8.87 17.21
C LEU A 650 -5.00 -9.99 17.58
N ARG A 651 -5.48 -11.24 17.50
CA ARG A 651 -4.64 -12.43 17.70
C ARG A 651 -3.53 -12.49 16.65
N ARG A 652 -2.38 -13.08 17.02
CA ARG A 652 -1.18 -13.15 16.18
C ARG A 652 -1.42 -13.71 14.78
N ASN A 653 -2.02 -14.89 14.66
CA ASN A 653 -2.34 -15.51 13.38
C ASN A 653 -3.20 -14.60 12.49
N LEU A 654 -4.20 -13.92 13.06
CA LEU A 654 -5.01 -12.93 12.34
C LEU A 654 -4.15 -11.78 11.86
N ARG A 655 -3.40 -11.14 12.76
CA ARG A 655 -2.52 -10.03 12.40
C ARG A 655 -1.61 -10.39 11.22
N ARG A 656 -0.97 -11.56 11.28
CA ARG A 656 -0.05 -12.02 10.22
C ARG A 656 -0.77 -12.36 8.91
N ALA A 657 -1.91 -13.05 8.98
CA ALA A 657 -2.71 -13.38 7.79
C ALA A 657 -3.19 -12.12 7.06
N TRP A 658 -3.64 -11.10 7.80
CA TRP A 658 -4.09 -9.83 7.23
C TRP A 658 -2.93 -9.01 6.66
N LEU A 659 -1.82 -8.91 7.39
CA LEU A 659 -0.62 -8.23 6.89
C LEU A 659 -0.11 -8.88 5.60
N TYR A 660 -0.15 -10.20 5.54
CA TYR A 660 0.20 -10.93 4.32
C TYR A 660 -0.79 -10.65 3.19
N LYS A 661 -2.10 -10.70 3.45
CA LYS A 661 -3.08 -10.42 2.40
C LYS A 661 -3.00 -8.99 1.86
N SER A 662 -2.83 -8.00 2.74
CA SER A 662 -2.91 -6.57 2.37
C SER A 662 -1.57 -5.98 1.93
N PHE A 663 -0.46 -6.49 2.47
CA PHE A 663 0.89 -5.92 2.27
C PHE A 663 1.94 -6.95 1.82
N ASN A 664 1.54 -8.21 1.61
CA ASN A 664 2.38 -9.29 1.08
C ASN A 664 3.67 -9.56 1.87
N PHE A 665 3.62 -9.43 3.20
CA PHE A 665 4.72 -9.84 4.07
C PHE A 665 4.23 -10.58 5.31
N TRP A 666 5.09 -11.44 5.84
CA TRP A 666 4.82 -12.20 7.05
C TRP A 666 5.52 -11.54 8.25
N CYS A 667 4.76 -11.05 9.23
CA CYS A 667 5.35 -10.24 10.29
C CYS A 667 6.19 -11.07 11.27
N LEU A 668 7.45 -10.64 11.44
CA LEU A 668 8.45 -11.20 12.38
C LEU A 668 8.87 -10.22 13.48
N CYS A 669 8.06 -9.20 13.77
CA CYS A 669 8.38 -8.25 14.84
C CYS A 669 8.54 -8.96 16.20
N PRO A 670 9.22 -8.34 17.19
CA PRO A 670 9.42 -8.93 18.51
C PRO A 670 8.13 -9.50 19.14
N ARG A 671 7.00 -8.81 18.99
CA ARG A 671 5.71 -9.31 19.48
C ARG A 671 5.27 -10.60 18.79
N CYS A 672 5.36 -10.68 17.47
CA CYS A 672 5.05 -11.91 16.72
C CYS A 672 6.04 -13.06 17.00
N LYS A 673 7.25 -12.78 17.46
CA LYS A 673 8.22 -13.82 17.84
C LYS A 673 7.91 -14.48 19.19
N PHE A 674 7.25 -13.76 20.10
CA PHE A 674 7.02 -14.21 21.48
C PHE A 674 5.53 -14.45 21.84
N GLU A 675 4.61 -14.24 20.89
CA GLU A 675 3.23 -14.72 20.98
C GLU A 675 3.08 -16.06 20.23
N GLY A 676 2.26 -16.97 20.77
CA GLY A 676 1.84 -18.20 20.11
C GLY A 676 0.49 -18.05 19.41
N ASP A 677 0.13 -19.05 18.60
CA ASP A 677 -1.20 -19.13 17.97
C ASP A 677 -2.14 -20.07 18.74
N ASP A 678 -1.62 -21.20 19.21
CA ASP A 678 -2.38 -22.27 19.87
C ASP A 678 -1.71 -22.74 21.17
N SER A 679 -2.51 -23.19 22.13
CA SER A 679 -2.06 -23.62 23.45
C SER A 679 -1.34 -24.96 23.46
N ASN A 680 -1.48 -25.77 22.42
CA ASN A 680 -0.81 -27.05 22.26
C ASN A 680 0.60 -26.93 21.65
N VAL A 681 1.06 -25.73 21.28
CA VAL A 681 2.40 -25.52 20.74
C VAL A 681 3.22 -24.62 21.67
N CYS A 682 4.39 -25.09 22.08
CA CYS A 682 5.28 -24.30 22.93
C CYS A 682 5.82 -23.09 22.15
N THR A 683 5.55 -21.88 22.61
CA THR A 683 5.96 -20.63 21.97
C THR A 683 7.49 -20.44 21.95
N ASN A 684 8.25 -21.15 22.79
CA ASN A 684 9.70 -21.02 22.82
C ASN A 684 10.43 -22.03 21.91
N CYS A 685 10.07 -23.32 21.99
CA CYS A 685 10.77 -24.40 21.29
C CYS A 685 9.96 -25.06 20.16
N ASN A 686 8.72 -24.60 19.92
CA ASN A 686 7.79 -25.12 18.91
C ASN A 686 7.43 -26.61 19.04
N VAL A 687 7.70 -27.25 20.19
CA VAL A 687 7.22 -28.62 20.43
C VAL A 687 5.70 -28.63 20.54
N GLU A 688 5.07 -29.62 19.90
CA GLU A 688 3.64 -29.87 20.01
C GLU A 688 3.34 -30.74 21.23
N ALA A 689 2.20 -30.51 21.88
CA ALA A 689 1.74 -31.30 23.01
C ALA A 689 1.20 -32.66 22.55
N GLU A 690 1.40 -33.70 23.36
CA GLU A 690 0.78 -35.01 23.15
C GLU A 690 -0.73 -34.95 23.46
N GLU A 691 -1.56 -35.61 22.63
CA GLU A 691 -2.99 -35.94 22.88
C GLU A 691 -3.83 -34.85 23.57
N ASP A 692 -4.38 -33.89 22.80
CA ASP A 692 -5.31 -32.83 23.27
C ASP A 692 -4.85 -32.00 24.50
N LYS A 693 -3.62 -32.18 24.99
CA LYS A 693 -3.07 -31.43 26.13
C LYS A 693 -2.74 -30.01 25.71
N GLN A 694 -3.00 -29.08 26.64
CA GLN A 694 -2.66 -27.67 26.48
C GLN A 694 -1.50 -27.32 27.41
N PHE A 695 -0.51 -26.60 26.90
CA PHE A 695 0.57 -26.07 27.71
C PHE A 695 0.07 -24.91 28.59
N PRO A 696 0.66 -24.70 29.78
CA PRO A 696 0.37 -23.53 30.60
C PRO A 696 0.68 -22.22 29.86
N GLY A 697 -0.30 -21.32 29.83
CA GLY A 697 -0.14 -19.98 29.30
C GLY A 697 0.61 -19.06 30.28
N CYS A 698 1.28 -18.04 29.76
CA CYS A 698 1.80 -16.95 30.57
C CYS A 698 0.66 -16.30 31.37
N SER A 699 0.81 -16.21 32.69
CA SER A 699 -0.22 -15.70 33.60
C SER A 699 -0.65 -14.26 33.32
N LYS A 700 0.24 -13.46 32.71
CA LYS A 700 0.00 -12.06 32.41
C LYS A 700 -0.64 -11.84 31.03
N CYS A 701 0.07 -12.16 29.95
CA CYS A 701 -0.44 -11.90 28.59
C CYS A 701 -1.46 -12.95 28.13
N LYS A 702 -1.38 -14.19 28.62
CA LYS A 702 -2.16 -15.35 28.16
C LYS A 702 -2.07 -15.59 26.63
N ARG A 703 -1.00 -15.11 25.99
CA ARG A 703 -0.73 -15.24 24.54
C ARG A 703 0.54 -16.01 24.21
N ALA A 704 1.21 -16.56 25.21
CA ALA A 704 2.37 -17.42 25.04
C ALA A 704 2.21 -18.65 25.92
N TRP A 705 2.52 -19.83 25.39
CA TRP A 705 2.34 -21.12 26.06
C TRP A 705 3.65 -21.88 26.11
N TYR A 706 3.94 -22.56 27.22
CA TYR A 706 5.25 -23.16 27.45
C TYR A 706 5.18 -24.60 27.94
N CYS A 707 5.89 -25.51 27.27
CA CYS A 707 6.00 -26.90 27.70
C CYS A 707 6.72 -27.09 29.04
N SER A 708 7.48 -26.10 29.50
CA SER A 708 8.22 -26.15 30.76
C SER A 708 8.54 -24.77 31.31
N VAL A 709 8.80 -24.69 32.62
CA VAL A 709 9.30 -23.48 33.29
C VAL A 709 10.63 -23.02 32.69
N LYS A 710 11.47 -23.96 32.20
CA LYS A 710 12.72 -23.64 31.50
C LYS A 710 12.44 -22.84 30.22
N CYS A 711 11.51 -23.28 29.39
CA CYS A 711 11.11 -22.57 28.18
C CYS A 711 10.50 -21.19 28.47
N GLN A 712 9.70 -21.07 29.54
CA GLN A 712 9.17 -19.78 29.95
C GLN A 712 10.27 -18.81 30.38
N LYS A 713 11.21 -19.24 31.23
CA LYS A 713 12.34 -18.40 31.70
C LYS A 713 13.25 -17.98 30.56
N ASP A 714 13.53 -18.89 29.63
CA ASP A 714 14.34 -18.61 28.44
C ASP A 714 13.66 -17.57 27.54
N SER A 715 12.39 -17.80 27.18
CA SER A 715 11.57 -16.86 26.40
C SER A 715 11.50 -15.48 27.06
N TRP A 716 11.36 -15.42 28.38
CA TRP A 716 11.35 -14.17 29.15
C TRP A 716 12.65 -13.37 29.00
N LYS A 717 13.80 -14.03 29.09
CA LYS A 717 15.13 -13.42 28.92
C LYS A 717 15.38 -12.96 27.48
N ARG A 718 14.95 -13.74 26.48
CA ARG A 718 15.16 -13.42 25.06
C ARG A 718 14.33 -12.24 24.56
N GLY A 719 13.22 -11.91 25.21
CA GLY A 719 12.44 -10.71 24.85
C GLY A 719 10.96 -10.72 25.19
N HIS A 720 10.38 -11.83 25.67
CA HIS A 720 8.96 -11.84 26.03
C HIS A 720 8.63 -10.79 27.10
N LYS A 721 9.54 -10.50 28.04
CA LYS A 721 9.34 -9.43 29.05
C LYS A 721 8.92 -8.09 28.43
N ALA A 722 9.49 -7.73 27.27
CA ALA A 722 9.22 -6.47 26.61
C ALA A 722 7.85 -6.40 25.92
N ILE A 723 7.23 -7.56 25.60
CA ILE A 723 5.96 -7.62 24.86
C ILE A 723 4.79 -8.14 25.70
N CYS A 724 5.03 -8.61 26.92
CA CYS A 724 4.02 -9.23 27.78
C CYS A 724 2.88 -8.29 28.21
N ASN A 725 3.10 -6.97 28.15
CA ASN A 725 2.15 -5.97 28.64
C ASN A 725 1.26 -5.36 27.53
N TYR A 726 1.40 -5.81 26.29
CA TYR A 726 0.62 -5.22 25.19
C TYR A 726 -0.86 -5.59 25.33
N GLY A 727 -1.74 -4.65 24.96
CA GLY A 727 -3.18 -4.88 24.97
C GLY A 727 -3.58 -5.98 24.00
N HIS A 728 -4.55 -6.79 24.41
CA HIS A 728 -5.12 -7.87 23.62
C HIS A 728 -6.65 -7.72 23.58
N SER A 729 -7.30 -8.17 22.50
CA SER A 729 -8.75 -8.24 22.47
C SER A 729 -9.25 -9.37 23.38
N ASP A 730 -10.22 -9.06 24.24
CA ASP A 730 -10.87 -10.05 25.14
C ASP A 730 -11.82 -11.00 24.39
N VAL A 731 -12.06 -10.74 23.10
CA VAL A 731 -13.10 -11.42 22.35
C VAL A 731 -12.63 -12.79 21.88
N ALA A 732 -12.98 -13.81 22.65
CA ALA A 732 -12.94 -15.20 22.21
C ALA A 732 -14.15 -15.47 21.30
N GLY A 733 -13.94 -15.39 19.98
CA GLY A 733 -14.88 -15.99 19.03
C GLY A 733 -16.16 -15.21 18.71
N SER A 734 -16.19 -13.88 18.90
CA SER A 734 -17.17 -13.07 18.15
C SER A 734 -16.79 -13.07 16.67
N ILE A 735 -17.78 -12.88 15.80
CA ILE A 735 -17.54 -12.38 14.45
C ILE A 735 -16.84 -11.03 14.64
N LEU A 736 -15.51 -11.03 14.66
CA LEU A 736 -14.77 -9.78 14.55
C LEU A 736 -15.17 -9.19 13.20
N PRO A 737 -15.44 -7.87 13.11
CA PRO A 737 -15.74 -7.24 11.84
C PRO A 737 -14.64 -7.67 10.89
N VAL A 738 -15.03 -8.36 9.83
CA VAL A 738 -14.12 -8.79 8.81
C VAL A 738 -13.58 -7.47 8.26
N PRO A 739 -12.27 -7.13 8.41
CA PRO A 739 -11.76 -5.79 8.13
C PRO A 739 -11.99 -5.32 6.68
N TRP A 740 -12.45 -6.22 5.80
CA TRP A 740 -13.04 -5.93 4.49
C TRP A 740 -14.08 -4.82 4.47
N VAL A 741 -14.83 -4.61 5.55
CA VAL A 741 -16.05 -3.77 5.54
C VAL A 741 -15.87 -2.43 6.24
N ASP A 742 -15.03 -2.38 7.28
CA ASP A 742 -14.74 -1.18 8.04
C ASP A 742 -13.24 -1.14 8.35
N ASN A 743 -12.50 -0.52 7.44
CA ASN A 743 -11.07 -0.32 7.56
C ASN A 743 -10.74 0.87 8.47
N LYS A 744 -11.42 0.99 9.62
CA LYS A 744 -11.17 2.02 10.66
C LYS A 744 -9.76 1.94 11.30
N TYR A 745 -8.84 1.19 10.71
CA TYR A 745 -7.53 0.87 11.26
C TYR A 745 -6.39 1.01 10.24
N ILE A 746 -6.61 1.72 9.13
CA ILE A 746 -5.53 2.30 8.29
C ILE A 746 -5.52 3.80 8.51
#